data_AF-A0AAX1EEX8-F1
#
_entry.id   AF-A0AAX1EEX8-F1
#
_cell.length_a   1.000
_cell.length_b   1.000
_cell.length_c   1.000
_cell.angle_alpha   90.00
_cell.angle_beta   90.00
_cell.angle_gamma   90.00
#
_symmetry.space_group_name_H-M   'P 1'
#
loop_
_entity.id
_entity.type
_entity.pdbx_description
1 polymer ?
#
loop_
_entity_poly.entity_id
_entity_poly.type
_entity_poly.pdbx_seq_one_letter_code
_entity_poly.pdbx_strand_id
1 'polypeptide(L)'
;MDALIKANPAVASEFRKALMDHKIFWASLDPSLDPIEDTNTFLVDVGEAPNAVQNNFVALRQKAAHLRVIRNLNKASLDVLTDIAIKDNKDEIRGVIKRAHPALWQSPWGEILSTQLTDEGITAIQAEAKKLLMSQLRIPKLIERINKEDSFENLKKPLDAYFGAHVAVLQESDRKQLEDAMNARAMMLAQDKLLNHPNRGELDALLKEDGLNEVRDKAKSIIGDHVQWIKPENIEALKKSARVGIAKLDVEALAYNDAHRRILIGIADPKNSSTYQEKLKAVGIANTDLLKKEDYPALLDTIRNKAFEMQVEKLSPYSPYGKKVHKDLITTFKAAKPEKKEIILRNLNNLEKSIQHLFHATNTDDVKRMLGVEDNVAELVTEENGRLEKFKKIHSLEAAKILANLYATYCPSEELSDNVINAFNSKFFENDGAAYTKDDYAELLRGVFGDITGELPDAIDDQKFYNAFGLNNDGSAVLSNELENLVGNQRISNLHLATDIHNHAADPLRKELMQSFMRVDKRGIALDGNDVDNLWTFFKDSKSYEEFKKKITDNISSKLSEDWTKQFTTADFDKLKLQQLKGLDTTQKVREYVDARLDELSKVFALGSQRFWDETQLRRFRENFNDRENWFNPAFMGKSKADAEKMKPKFEALARNIDIIIQEREYQREAIEALIRNLPGHTGEGTGNYPKEEDEKIRKKLDGKIKEIDAALENHKKSRDALQDVLDKMQEAIESKKVIQLFGSDPDVVSEVFKKGTPEYEEAKGKDLSPDHVRRTHITHGHVKEMKMHEIDSDQVRIWDVKTTKGGLTTRGRIIEEHGLTPSAKVYASDKQKITPTKLTIDMPKGGRTTEQKELIEEARVKTAMVAVCQLFAKLDVPPDEKHPININCSDPEDAKYFWTAVKIVQKELKDTKLAFKDNAIQGDSIKYVSKTQKGKLGWKDDSVYKTVFEKESNKYIWKQKTDELKGHVSEKFKHDKEKKESSAAATQLFRKEVKKQISESEKHLEEIHKGPQVH
;
A
#
# COMPACT_ATOMS: atom_id res chain seq x y z
N MET A 1 -51.40 18.87 3.38
CA MET A 1 -51.27 18.64 4.83
C MET A 1 -51.39 19.94 5.59
N ASP A 2 -50.51 20.90 5.35
CA ASP A 2 -50.51 22.24 5.95
C ASP A 2 -51.88 22.95 5.90
N ALA A 3 -52.56 22.90 4.73
CA ALA A 3 -53.92 23.42 4.57
C ALA A 3 -54.96 22.72 5.47
N LEU A 4 -54.85 21.40 5.68
CA LEU A 4 -55.75 20.62 6.54
C LEU A 4 -55.51 20.89 8.03
N ILE A 5 -54.25 21.10 8.42
CA ILE A 5 -53.89 21.45 9.79
C ILE A 5 -54.41 22.85 10.14
N LYS A 6 -54.35 23.78 9.18
CA LYS A 6 -54.85 25.15 9.32
C LYS A 6 -56.38 25.23 9.39
N ALA A 7 -57.09 24.41 8.62
CA ALA A 7 -58.56 24.42 8.59
C ALA A 7 -59.19 24.01 9.93
N ASN A 8 -60.32 24.65 10.29
CA ASN A 8 -61.06 24.29 11.49
C ASN A 8 -61.92 23.04 11.22
N PRO A 9 -61.67 21.90 11.90
CA PRO A 9 -62.40 20.67 11.64
C PRO A 9 -63.85 20.70 12.13
N ALA A 10 -64.22 21.68 12.97
CA ALA A 10 -65.61 21.91 13.37
C ALA A 10 -66.42 22.66 12.29
N VAL A 11 -65.75 23.29 11.32
CA VAL A 11 -66.37 24.05 10.24
C VAL A 11 -66.21 23.28 8.93
N ALA A 12 -67.25 22.54 8.56
CA ALA A 12 -67.23 21.64 7.41
C ALA A 12 -66.79 22.35 6.12
N SER A 13 -67.32 23.54 5.84
CA SER A 13 -67.00 24.31 4.63
C SER A 13 -65.51 24.69 4.53
N GLU A 14 -64.87 25.03 5.65
CA GLU A 14 -63.43 25.35 5.67
C GLU A 14 -62.57 24.12 5.41
N PHE A 15 -62.92 22.98 6.03
CA PHE A 15 -62.16 21.75 5.88
C PHE A 15 -62.30 21.14 4.48
N ARG A 16 -63.51 21.18 3.91
CA ARG A 16 -63.77 20.79 2.51
C ARG A 16 -62.99 21.67 1.54
N LYS A 17 -63.04 22.99 1.74
CA LYS A 17 -62.27 23.94 0.92
C LYS A 17 -60.78 23.64 0.92
N ALA A 18 -60.19 23.29 2.08
CA ALA A 18 -58.77 22.93 2.15
C ALA A 18 -58.39 21.70 1.31
N LEU A 19 -59.31 20.74 1.15
CA LEU A 19 -59.14 19.59 0.25
C LEU A 19 -59.34 19.99 -1.21
N MET A 20 -60.41 20.73 -1.51
CA MET A 20 -60.78 21.16 -2.86
C MET A 20 -59.77 22.10 -3.51
N ASP A 21 -59.19 23.02 -2.74
CA ASP A 21 -58.11 23.91 -3.21
C ASP A 21 -56.88 23.13 -3.70
N HIS A 22 -56.76 21.84 -3.35
CA HIS A 22 -55.70 20.93 -3.76
C HIS A 22 -56.18 19.81 -4.69
N LYS A 23 -57.35 19.95 -5.34
CA LYS A 23 -57.92 18.93 -6.25
C LYS A 23 -56.95 18.45 -7.34
N ILE A 24 -56.13 19.36 -7.89
CA ILE A 24 -55.13 19.03 -8.92
C ILE A 24 -54.09 18.03 -8.36
N PHE A 25 -53.68 18.20 -7.09
CA PHE A 25 -52.76 17.28 -6.44
C PHE A 25 -53.42 15.91 -6.22
N TRP A 26 -54.68 15.87 -5.78
CA TRP A 26 -55.40 14.62 -5.57
C TRP A 26 -55.63 13.86 -6.88
N ALA A 27 -56.06 14.54 -7.94
CA ALA A 27 -56.22 13.98 -9.28
C ALA A 27 -54.90 13.44 -9.85
N SER A 28 -53.75 14.04 -9.47
CA SER A 28 -52.43 13.54 -9.89
C SER A 28 -52.02 12.24 -9.21
N LEU A 29 -52.54 11.95 -8.00
CA LEU A 29 -52.29 10.71 -7.27
C LEU A 29 -53.27 9.61 -7.67
N ASP A 30 -54.53 9.98 -7.83
CA ASP A 30 -55.60 9.09 -8.27
C ASP A 30 -56.60 9.89 -9.12
N PRO A 31 -56.66 9.65 -10.45
CA PRO A 31 -57.59 10.33 -11.34
C PRO A 31 -59.07 10.14 -10.96
N SER A 32 -59.42 9.12 -10.15
CA SER A 32 -60.77 8.95 -9.62
C SER A 32 -61.17 10.01 -8.58
N LEU A 33 -60.21 10.80 -8.10
CA LEU A 33 -60.41 11.96 -7.22
C LEU A 33 -60.56 13.28 -8.00
N ASP A 34 -60.66 13.24 -9.33
CA ASP A 34 -60.92 14.43 -10.17
C ASP A 34 -62.40 14.87 -10.20
N PRO A 35 -63.41 13.97 -10.25
CA PRO A 35 -64.82 14.34 -10.13
C PRO A 35 -65.26 14.47 -8.67
N ILE A 36 -64.46 15.12 -7.82
CA ILE A 36 -64.90 15.46 -6.47
C ILE A 36 -65.95 16.58 -6.58
N GLU A 37 -67.22 16.21 -6.43
CA GLU A 37 -68.30 17.18 -6.23
C GLU A 37 -68.30 17.63 -4.75
N ASP A 38 -68.25 18.95 -4.51
CA ASP A 38 -68.39 19.54 -3.17
C ASP A 38 -69.85 19.47 -2.71
N THR A 39 -70.27 18.27 -2.30
CA THR A 39 -71.64 17.99 -1.82
C THR A 39 -71.69 17.87 -0.30
N ASN A 40 -72.91 17.88 0.25
CA ASN A 40 -73.12 17.64 1.67
C ASN A 40 -72.70 16.24 2.14
N THR A 41 -72.50 15.29 1.23
CA THR A 41 -72.02 13.92 1.52
C THR A 41 -70.51 13.74 1.24
N PHE A 42 -69.79 14.81 0.91
CA PHE A 42 -68.34 14.80 0.72
C PHE A 42 -67.63 14.24 1.97
N LEU A 43 -66.89 13.14 1.77
CA LEU A 43 -66.23 12.27 2.77
C LEU A 43 -67.15 11.41 3.66
N VAL A 44 -68.47 11.41 3.42
CA VAL A 44 -69.45 10.58 4.13
C VAL A 44 -69.70 9.25 3.40
N ASP A 45 -69.67 9.26 2.05
CA ASP A 45 -70.02 8.07 1.24
C ASP A 45 -68.81 7.23 0.75
N VAL A 46 -67.58 7.76 0.79
CA VAL A 46 -66.38 7.11 0.19
C VAL A 46 -65.47 6.43 1.26
N GLY A 47 -65.95 6.30 2.49
CA GLY A 47 -65.22 5.59 3.55
C GLY A 47 -65.55 4.10 3.54
N GLU A 48 -64.85 3.28 2.77
CA GLU A 48 -64.90 1.82 2.90
C GLU A 48 -64.25 1.35 4.23
N ALA A 49 -64.92 1.60 5.37
CA ALA A 49 -64.78 0.86 6.63
C ALA A 49 -65.93 1.24 7.60
N PRO A 50 -66.40 0.33 8.49
CA PRO A 50 -67.63 0.50 9.27
C PRO A 50 -67.53 1.46 10.48
N ASN A 51 -66.61 2.43 10.49
CA ASN A 51 -66.31 3.21 11.69
C ASN A 51 -66.28 4.74 11.44
N ALA A 52 -67.44 5.38 11.59
CA ALA A 52 -67.64 6.84 11.42
C ALA A 52 -66.74 7.73 12.32
N VAL A 53 -66.10 7.14 13.33
CA VAL A 53 -65.19 7.83 14.27
C VAL A 53 -63.79 8.04 13.67
N GLN A 54 -63.36 7.24 12.68
CA GLN A 54 -61.97 7.26 12.18
C GLN A 54 -61.75 8.19 10.97
N ASN A 55 -62.80 8.60 10.26
CA ASN A 55 -62.72 9.35 9.00
C ASN A 55 -63.38 10.74 9.06
N ASN A 56 -63.66 11.27 10.26
CA ASN A 56 -64.18 12.63 10.41
C ASN A 56 -63.07 13.69 10.25
N PHE A 57 -63.45 14.96 10.08
CA PHE A 57 -62.49 16.06 9.86
C PHE A 57 -61.48 16.23 11.00
N VAL A 58 -61.87 15.91 12.25
CA VAL A 58 -60.96 15.95 13.41
C VAL A 58 -59.88 14.88 13.28
N ALA A 59 -60.27 13.63 12.99
CA ALA A 59 -59.34 12.52 12.78
C ALA A 59 -58.42 12.78 11.59
N LEU A 60 -58.94 13.33 10.48
CA LEU A 60 -58.15 13.71 9.31
C LEU A 60 -57.15 14.83 9.63
N ARG A 61 -57.54 15.83 10.42
CA ARG A 61 -56.63 16.89 10.88
C ARG A 61 -55.51 16.34 11.75
N GLN A 62 -55.85 15.47 12.71
CA GLN A 62 -54.88 14.81 13.59
C GLN A 62 -53.90 13.96 12.79
N LYS A 63 -54.41 13.18 11.82
CA LYS A 63 -53.58 12.39 10.92
C LYS A 63 -52.68 13.26 10.05
N ALA A 64 -53.20 14.38 9.54
CA ALA A 64 -52.41 15.34 8.76
C ALA A 64 -51.28 15.97 9.59
N ALA A 65 -51.54 16.35 10.85
CA ALA A 65 -50.53 16.88 11.77
C ALA A 65 -49.44 15.86 12.08
N HIS A 66 -49.83 14.63 12.42
CA HIS A 66 -48.92 13.50 12.64
C HIS A 66 -48.04 13.24 11.41
N LEU A 67 -48.63 13.06 10.23
CA LEU A 67 -47.88 12.79 9.00
C LEU A 67 -46.98 13.96 8.58
N ARG A 68 -47.39 15.20 8.85
CA ARG A 68 -46.58 16.40 8.56
C ARG A 68 -45.28 16.43 9.37
N VAL A 69 -45.33 16.08 10.64
CA VAL A 69 -44.13 16.00 11.49
C VAL A 69 -43.25 14.84 11.01
N ILE A 70 -43.79 13.63 10.90
CA ILE A 70 -43.03 12.44 10.44
C ILE A 70 -42.32 12.69 9.12
N ARG A 71 -43.02 13.23 8.12
CA ARG A 71 -42.47 13.47 6.78
C ARG A 71 -41.30 14.45 6.77
N ASN A 72 -41.17 15.31 7.78
CA ASN A 72 -40.12 16.31 7.88
C ASN A 72 -39.13 16.05 9.03
N LEU A 73 -39.27 14.95 9.79
CA LEU A 73 -38.28 14.56 10.80
C LEU A 73 -36.88 14.39 10.20
N ASN A 74 -36.78 13.88 8.97
CA ASN A 74 -35.50 13.76 8.26
C ASN A 74 -34.81 15.11 7.96
N LYS A 75 -35.53 16.24 8.06
CA LYS A 75 -34.99 17.60 7.91
C LYS A 75 -34.66 18.25 9.25
N ALA A 76 -34.99 17.61 10.38
CA ALA A 76 -34.65 18.13 11.69
C ALA A 76 -33.15 17.93 11.99
N SER A 77 -32.57 18.84 12.77
CA SER A 77 -31.19 18.68 13.26
C SER A 77 -31.08 17.45 14.18
N LEU A 78 -29.86 16.95 14.33
CA LEU A 78 -29.57 15.81 15.21
C LEU A 78 -30.00 16.10 16.67
N ASP A 79 -29.82 17.32 17.15
CA ASP A 79 -30.24 17.73 18.50
C ASP A 79 -31.77 17.70 18.66
N VAL A 80 -32.51 18.14 17.64
CA VAL A 80 -33.99 18.10 17.66
C VAL A 80 -34.49 16.66 17.62
N LEU A 81 -33.88 15.80 16.80
CA LEU A 81 -34.19 14.37 16.77
C LEU A 81 -33.88 13.70 18.11
N THR A 82 -32.77 14.08 18.75
CA THR A 82 -32.35 13.57 20.06
C THR A 82 -33.32 13.97 21.15
N ASP A 83 -33.69 15.25 21.21
CA ASP A 83 -34.67 15.76 22.17
C ASP A 83 -36.04 15.09 22.01
N ILE A 84 -36.51 14.88 20.77
CA ILE A 84 -37.76 14.16 20.51
C ILE A 84 -37.63 12.70 20.94
N ALA A 85 -36.49 12.05 20.66
CA ALA A 85 -36.29 10.63 20.93
C ALA A 85 -36.14 10.29 22.43
N ILE A 86 -35.51 11.16 23.23
CA ILE A 86 -35.13 10.85 24.62
C ILE A 86 -36.14 11.36 25.65
N LYS A 87 -36.84 12.46 25.40
CA LYS A 87 -37.77 13.05 26.38
C LYS A 87 -38.99 12.15 26.62
N ASP A 88 -39.39 12.00 27.88
CA ASP A 88 -40.57 11.21 28.24
C ASP A 88 -41.86 12.06 28.26
N ASN A 89 -41.76 13.34 28.57
CA ASN A 89 -42.90 14.25 28.67
C ASN A 89 -43.43 14.65 27.27
N LYS A 90 -44.67 14.29 26.96
CA LYS A 90 -45.33 14.54 25.66
C LYS A 90 -45.50 16.02 25.35
N ASP A 91 -45.74 16.85 26.35
CA ASP A 91 -45.89 18.30 26.16
C ASP A 91 -44.54 18.98 25.89
N GLU A 92 -43.46 18.47 26.49
CA GLU A 92 -42.12 18.94 26.14
C GLU A 92 -41.76 18.62 24.70
N ILE A 93 -42.14 17.43 24.20
CA ILE A 93 -41.92 17.04 22.81
C ILE A 93 -42.72 17.92 21.85
N ARG A 94 -43.99 18.24 22.18
CA ARG A 94 -44.77 19.24 21.44
C ARG A 94 -44.05 20.59 21.41
N GLY A 95 -43.46 21.00 22.54
CA GLY A 95 -42.62 22.20 22.63
C GLY A 95 -41.37 22.14 21.72
N VAL A 96 -40.70 21.00 21.64
CA VAL A 96 -39.54 20.79 20.75
C VAL A 96 -39.97 20.87 19.27
N ILE A 97 -41.07 20.20 18.89
CA ILE A 97 -41.63 20.23 17.54
C ILE A 97 -42.01 21.66 17.13
N LYS A 98 -42.60 22.43 18.06
CA LYS A 98 -42.94 23.85 17.86
C LYS A 98 -41.70 24.71 17.65
N ARG A 99 -40.65 24.52 18.47
CA ARG A 99 -39.38 25.27 18.35
C ARG A 99 -38.64 24.94 17.05
N ALA A 100 -38.80 23.73 16.52
CA ALA A 100 -38.24 23.31 15.24
C ALA A 100 -39.00 23.89 14.01
N HIS A 101 -39.59 25.08 14.16
CA HIS A 101 -40.23 25.83 13.08
C HIS A 101 -39.19 26.37 12.06
N PRO A 102 -39.46 26.37 10.75
CA PRO A 102 -40.66 25.86 10.05
C PRO A 102 -40.58 24.37 9.69
N ALA A 103 -39.48 23.70 10.06
CA ALA A 103 -39.16 22.35 9.61
C ALA A 103 -40.24 21.34 10.04
N LEU A 104 -40.58 21.30 11.33
CA LEU A 104 -41.56 20.34 11.86
C LEU A 104 -42.96 20.93 12.05
N TRP A 105 -43.07 22.24 12.29
CA TRP A 105 -44.33 22.95 12.49
C TRP A 105 -44.29 24.34 11.85
N GLN A 106 -45.37 24.82 11.23
CA GLN A 106 -45.41 26.20 10.68
C GLN A 106 -46.09 27.21 11.59
N SER A 107 -45.67 28.46 11.48
CA SER A 107 -46.25 29.65 12.08
C SER A 107 -47.17 30.30 11.04
N PRO A 108 -48.38 30.77 11.39
CA PRO A 108 -48.91 31.00 12.74
C PRO A 108 -49.97 29.97 13.16
N TRP A 109 -49.68 28.67 13.14
CA TRP A 109 -50.67 27.64 13.52
C TRP A 109 -51.00 27.58 15.03
N GLY A 110 -50.34 28.40 15.86
CA GLY A 110 -50.58 28.48 17.30
C GLY A 110 -49.84 27.42 18.13
N GLU A 111 -50.26 27.25 19.39
CA GLU A 111 -49.84 26.17 20.28
C GLU A 111 -50.20 24.81 19.68
N ILE A 112 -49.31 23.81 19.83
CA ILE A 112 -49.62 22.43 19.43
C ILE A 112 -50.47 21.82 20.53
N LEU A 113 -51.79 21.77 20.33
CA LEU A 113 -52.71 21.16 21.29
C LEU A 113 -52.67 19.63 21.20
N SER A 114 -52.93 18.94 22.31
CA SER A 114 -53.10 17.47 22.34
C SER A 114 -54.23 16.98 21.44
N THR A 115 -55.20 17.86 21.11
CA THR A 115 -56.28 17.61 20.17
C THR A 115 -55.85 17.68 18.69
N GLN A 116 -54.73 18.34 18.39
CA GLN A 116 -54.15 18.42 17.03
C GLN A 116 -53.07 17.36 16.81
N LEU A 117 -52.24 17.12 17.82
CA LEU A 117 -51.21 16.07 17.81
C LEU A 117 -51.31 15.25 19.09
N THR A 118 -51.98 14.10 19.00
CA THR A 118 -52.32 13.25 20.15
C THR A 118 -51.08 12.60 20.77
N ASP A 119 -51.21 12.06 21.99
CA ASP A 119 -50.10 11.37 22.66
C ASP A 119 -49.67 10.11 21.90
N GLU A 120 -50.60 9.42 21.24
CA GLU A 120 -50.29 8.32 20.33
C GLU A 120 -49.50 8.82 19.12
N GLY A 121 -49.88 9.97 18.55
CA GLY A 121 -49.16 10.63 17.47
C GLY A 121 -47.74 11.02 17.87
N ILE A 122 -47.54 11.55 19.08
CA ILE A 122 -46.23 11.85 19.65
C ILE A 122 -45.42 10.55 19.80
N THR A 123 -46.01 9.49 20.34
CA THR A 123 -45.32 8.21 20.52
C THR A 123 -44.82 7.62 19.20
N ALA A 124 -45.62 7.72 18.13
CA ALA A 124 -45.20 7.33 16.79
C ALA A 124 -44.08 8.24 16.22
N ILE A 125 -44.16 9.55 16.44
CA ILE A 125 -43.11 10.51 16.07
C ILE A 125 -41.79 10.20 16.81
N GLN A 126 -41.85 9.86 18.09
CA GLN A 126 -40.67 9.45 18.85
C GLN A 126 -40.04 8.18 18.32
N ALA A 127 -40.84 7.18 17.94
CA ALA A 127 -40.35 5.95 17.34
C ALA A 127 -39.65 6.21 16.01
N GLU A 128 -40.22 7.06 15.16
CA GLU A 128 -39.60 7.43 13.88
C GLU A 128 -38.34 8.30 14.07
N ALA A 129 -38.35 9.21 15.05
CA ALA A 129 -37.17 10.00 15.41
C ALA A 129 -36.02 9.11 15.91
N LYS A 130 -36.31 8.10 16.76
CA LYS A 130 -35.34 7.09 17.19
C LYS A 130 -34.78 6.31 16.00
N LYS A 131 -35.65 5.85 15.09
CA LYS A 131 -35.25 5.12 13.88
C LYS A 131 -34.32 5.96 12.99
N LEU A 132 -34.65 7.23 12.77
CA LEU A 132 -33.83 8.15 12.00
C LEU A 132 -32.49 8.43 12.69
N LEU A 133 -32.48 8.67 14.01
CA LEU A 133 -31.24 8.86 14.77
C LEU A 133 -30.33 7.62 14.67
N MET A 134 -30.88 6.42 14.85
CA MET A 134 -30.13 5.15 14.73
C MET A 134 -29.57 4.96 13.31
N SER A 135 -30.31 5.33 12.26
CA SER A 135 -29.82 5.27 10.88
C SER A 135 -28.65 6.23 10.60
N GLN A 136 -28.59 7.34 11.34
CA GLN A 136 -27.54 8.35 11.23
C GLN A 136 -26.32 7.98 12.10
N LEU A 137 -26.54 7.37 13.27
CA LEU A 137 -25.52 6.86 14.18
C LEU A 137 -24.98 5.50 13.74
N ARG A 138 -24.23 5.49 12.64
CA ARG A 138 -23.56 4.27 12.17
C ARG A 138 -22.37 3.95 13.07
N ILE A 139 -22.51 2.93 13.93
CA ILE A 139 -21.45 2.42 14.83
C ILE A 139 -20.08 2.27 14.13
N PRO A 140 -19.98 1.72 12.89
CA PRO A 140 -18.68 1.64 12.22
C PRO A 140 -17.99 2.99 11.98
N LYS A 141 -18.76 4.06 11.70
CA LYS A 141 -18.19 5.41 11.55
C LYS A 141 -17.69 5.98 12.88
N LEU A 142 -18.39 5.68 13.97
CA LEU A 142 -17.99 6.09 15.31
C LEU A 142 -16.72 5.33 15.75
N ILE A 143 -16.63 4.03 15.46
CA ILE A 143 -15.42 3.22 15.68
C ILE A 143 -14.26 3.73 14.80
N GLU A 144 -14.52 4.10 13.54
CA GLU A 144 -13.50 4.69 12.67
C GLU A 144 -12.95 6.00 13.25
N ARG A 145 -13.83 6.85 13.81
CA ARG A 145 -13.42 8.08 14.51
C ARG A 145 -12.59 7.79 15.75
N ILE A 146 -12.94 6.75 16.54
CA ILE A 146 -12.12 6.29 17.67
C ILE A 146 -10.76 5.80 17.19
N ASN A 147 -10.70 5.00 16.13
CA ASN A 147 -9.44 4.45 15.63
C ASN A 147 -8.47 5.51 15.09
N LYS A 148 -8.96 6.70 14.74
CA LYS A 148 -8.16 7.86 14.33
C LYS A 148 -7.75 8.75 15.50
N GLU A 149 -8.26 8.51 16.70
CA GLU A 149 -7.93 9.30 17.89
C GLU A 149 -6.51 8.99 18.37
N ASP A 150 -5.77 10.02 18.72
CA ASP A 150 -4.38 10.00 19.18
C ASP A 150 -4.23 10.58 20.60
N SER A 151 -5.28 11.20 21.15
CA SER A 151 -5.30 11.72 22.51
C SER A 151 -5.95 10.76 23.52
N PHE A 152 -5.17 10.39 24.54
CA PHE A 152 -5.70 9.69 25.70
C PHE A 152 -6.77 10.49 26.45
N GLU A 153 -6.66 11.82 26.53
CA GLU A 153 -7.66 12.64 27.23
C GLU A 153 -9.02 12.58 26.55
N ASN A 154 -9.05 12.47 25.21
CA ASN A 154 -10.29 12.27 24.49
C ASN A 154 -10.85 10.87 24.77
N LEU A 155 -10.03 9.82 24.71
CA LEU A 155 -10.45 8.44 24.96
C LEU A 155 -10.91 8.17 26.40
N LYS A 156 -10.62 9.05 27.36
CA LYS A 156 -11.08 8.96 28.75
C LYS A 156 -12.48 9.55 28.96
N LYS A 157 -12.94 10.40 28.04
CA LYS A 157 -14.24 11.05 28.17
C LYS A 157 -15.37 10.03 28.11
N PRO A 158 -16.44 10.20 28.92
CA PRO A 158 -17.70 9.50 28.71
C PRO A 158 -18.18 9.60 27.26
N LEU A 159 -18.87 8.58 26.75
CA LEU A 159 -19.31 8.51 25.34
C LEU A 159 -20.12 9.73 24.91
N ASP A 160 -20.97 10.25 25.79
CA ASP A 160 -21.79 11.45 25.57
C ASP A 160 -20.96 12.74 25.55
N ALA A 161 -19.87 12.81 26.30
CA ALA A 161 -18.92 13.91 26.20
C ALA A 161 -18.02 13.80 24.95
N TYR A 162 -17.75 12.59 24.46
CA TYR A 162 -16.93 12.35 23.27
C TYR A 162 -17.70 12.54 21.96
N PHE A 163 -18.91 11.97 21.86
CA PHE A 163 -19.73 11.99 20.66
C PHE A 163 -20.88 13.01 20.74
N GLY A 164 -21.38 13.35 21.93
CA GLY A 164 -22.56 14.19 22.15
C GLY A 164 -23.72 13.39 22.75
N ALA A 165 -24.76 14.06 23.25
CA ALA A 165 -25.89 13.41 23.95
C ALA A 165 -26.67 12.38 23.11
N HIS A 166 -26.57 12.45 21.77
CA HIS A 166 -27.28 11.57 20.85
C HIS A 166 -26.87 10.09 20.97
N VAL A 167 -25.69 9.75 21.50
CA VAL A 167 -25.32 8.33 21.77
C VAL A 167 -26.09 7.72 22.94
N ALA A 168 -26.92 8.47 23.65
CA ALA A 168 -27.79 7.95 24.70
C ALA A 168 -28.96 7.09 24.17
N VAL A 169 -29.33 7.20 22.88
CA VAL A 169 -30.38 6.33 22.30
C VAL A 169 -29.85 4.97 21.83
N LEU A 170 -28.52 4.79 21.79
CA LEU A 170 -27.92 3.53 21.37
C LEU A 170 -28.28 2.41 22.35
N GLN A 171 -28.39 1.19 21.85
CA GLN A 171 -28.56 0.04 22.73
C GLN A 171 -27.32 -0.16 23.59
N GLU A 172 -27.50 -0.75 24.77
CA GLU A 172 -26.41 -1.01 25.71
C GLU A 172 -25.28 -1.84 25.08
N SER A 173 -25.63 -2.78 24.19
CA SER A 173 -24.65 -3.55 23.42
C SER A 173 -23.77 -2.68 22.52
N ASP A 174 -24.34 -1.67 21.87
CA ASP A 174 -23.65 -0.78 20.95
C ASP A 174 -22.78 0.24 21.71
N ARG A 175 -23.29 0.75 22.84
CA ARG A 175 -22.52 1.61 23.75
C ARG A 175 -21.30 0.87 24.29
N LYS A 176 -21.51 -0.36 24.77
CA LYS A 176 -20.43 -1.24 25.21
C LYS A 176 -19.41 -1.50 24.08
N GLN A 177 -19.87 -1.71 22.85
CA GLN A 177 -18.97 -1.88 21.70
C GLN A 177 -18.10 -0.63 21.44
N LEU A 178 -18.65 0.57 21.60
CA LEU A 178 -17.89 1.82 21.46
C LEU A 178 -16.91 2.03 22.61
N GLU A 179 -17.30 1.72 23.85
CA GLU A 179 -16.39 1.75 25.01
C GLU A 179 -15.23 0.75 24.86
N ASP A 180 -15.53 -0.47 24.40
CA ASP A 180 -14.53 -1.49 24.11
C ASP A 180 -13.57 -1.03 22.99
N ALA A 181 -14.07 -0.32 21.97
CA ALA A 181 -13.23 0.27 20.93
C ALA A 181 -12.34 1.41 21.46
N MET A 182 -12.86 2.28 22.33
CA MET A 182 -12.06 3.34 22.98
C MET A 182 -10.97 2.74 23.85
N ASN A 183 -11.30 1.70 24.64
CA ASN A 183 -10.33 0.96 25.44
C ASN A 183 -9.25 0.29 24.57
N ALA A 184 -9.64 -0.37 23.47
CA ALA A 184 -8.71 -1.01 22.55
C ALA A 184 -7.76 0.01 21.91
N ARG A 185 -8.28 1.16 21.48
CA ARG A 185 -7.45 2.24 20.91
C ARG A 185 -6.47 2.80 21.93
N ALA A 186 -6.93 3.05 23.15
CA ALA A 186 -6.06 3.52 24.22
C ALA A 186 -4.95 2.50 24.53
N MET A 187 -5.26 1.21 24.53
CA MET A 187 -4.25 0.16 24.68
C MET A 187 -3.21 0.18 23.55
N MET A 188 -3.62 0.43 22.30
CA MET A 188 -2.67 0.59 21.18
C MET A 188 -1.75 1.80 21.39
N LEU A 189 -2.27 2.94 21.83
CA LEU A 189 -1.46 4.12 22.13
C LEU A 189 -0.47 3.86 23.28
N ALA A 190 -0.88 3.10 24.31
CA ALA A 190 -0.01 2.73 25.41
C ALA A 190 1.13 1.80 24.95
N GLN A 191 0.81 0.82 24.10
CA GLN A 191 1.80 -0.05 23.48
C GLN A 191 2.81 0.73 22.63
N ASP A 192 2.36 1.71 21.86
CA ASP A 192 3.23 2.55 21.03
C ASP A 192 4.15 3.44 21.89
N LYS A 193 3.62 4.05 22.96
CA LYS A 193 4.44 4.80 23.93
C LYS A 193 5.52 3.93 24.57
N LEU A 194 5.19 2.70 24.98
CA LEU A 194 6.18 1.77 25.54
C LEU A 194 7.23 1.34 24.53
N LEU A 195 6.81 1.09 23.29
CA LEU A 195 7.68 0.67 22.19
C LEU A 195 8.73 1.74 21.85
N ASN A 196 8.38 3.02 21.99
CA ASN A 196 9.23 4.16 21.61
C ASN A 196 9.69 4.99 22.82
N HIS A 197 9.57 4.46 24.06
CA HIS A 197 9.97 5.19 25.27
C HIS A 197 11.50 5.31 25.35
N PRO A 198 12.08 6.51 25.55
CA PRO A 198 13.53 6.67 25.63
C PRO A 198 14.18 6.11 26.90
N ASN A 199 13.43 5.88 27.99
CA ASN A 199 14.01 5.45 29.26
C ASN A 199 13.99 3.93 29.44
N ARG A 200 15.14 3.29 29.17
CA ARG A 200 15.35 1.86 29.37
C ARG A 200 15.04 1.39 30.81
N GLY A 201 15.40 2.17 31.82
CA GLY A 201 15.24 1.79 33.23
C GLY A 201 13.78 1.69 33.66
N GLU A 202 12.92 2.57 33.13
CA GLU A 202 11.48 2.54 33.36
C GLU A 202 10.82 1.33 32.68
N LEU A 203 11.23 1.01 31.45
CA LEU A 203 10.75 -0.19 30.75
C LEU A 203 11.17 -1.47 31.50
N ASP A 204 12.42 -1.54 31.97
CA ASP A 204 12.93 -2.70 32.72
C ASP A 204 12.20 -2.87 34.07
N ALA A 205 11.88 -1.75 34.74
CA ALA A 205 11.07 -1.78 35.96
C ALA A 205 9.67 -2.34 35.68
N LEU A 206 9.03 -1.97 34.58
CA LEU A 206 7.72 -2.49 34.19
C LEU A 206 7.74 -4.00 33.87
N LEU A 207 8.84 -4.52 33.29
CA LEU A 207 8.95 -5.94 32.97
C LEU A 207 9.05 -6.86 34.20
N LYS A 208 9.57 -6.35 35.32
CA LYS A 208 9.77 -7.09 36.58
C LYS A 208 8.49 -7.31 37.38
N GLU A 209 7.44 -6.55 37.11
CA GLU A 209 6.19 -6.60 37.88
C GLU A 209 5.15 -7.48 37.18
N ASP A 210 4.54 -8.44 37.87
CA ASP A 210 3.47 -9.29 37.31
C ASP A 210 2.07 -8.92 37.82
N GLY A 211 1.98 -8.19 38.92
CA GLY A 211 0.71 -7.77 39.50
C GLY A 211 0.12 -6.55 38.79
N LEU A 212 -1.21 -6.52 38.64
CA LEU A 212 -1.91 -5.46 37.90
C LEU A 212 -1.64 -4.07 38.47
N ASN A 213 -1.59 -3.93 39.80
CA ASN A 213 -1.42 -2.62 40.45
C ASN A 213 0.03 -2.14 40.30
N GLU A 214 0.98 -3.05 40.47
CA GLU A 214 2.40 -2.81 40.31
C GLU A 214 2.73 -2.42 38.86
N VAL A 215 2.17 -3.14 37.88
CA VAL A 215 2.30 -2.79 36.45
C VAL A 215 1.70 -1.41 36.17
N ARG A 216 0.52 -1.09 36.72
CA ARG A 216 -0.09 0.24 36.58
C ARG A 216 0.79 1.32 37.20
N ASP A 217 1.33 1.10 38.39
CA ASP A 217 2.19 2.06 39.06
C ASP A 217 3.47 2.33 38.27
N LYS A 218 4.12 1.30 37.72
CA LYS A 218 5.29 1.48 36.85
C LYS A 218 4.93 2.12 35.51
N ALA A 219 3.81 1.74 34.91
CA ALA A 219 3.36 2.32 33.64
C ALA A 219 2.98 3.80 33.78
N LYS A 220 2.63 4.27 34.98
CA LYS A 220 2.21 5.65 35.24
C LYS A 220 3.27 6.68 34.86
N SER A 221 4.56 6.38 34.98
CA SER A 221 5.63 7.29 34.54
C SER A 221 5.70 7.45 33.02
N ILE A 222 5.14 6.49 32.27
CA ILE A 222 5.25 6.40 30.80
C ILE A 222 3.97 6.90 30.13
N ILE A 223 2.83 6.42 30.60
CA ILE A 223 1.52 6.71 30.01
C ILE A 223 0.65 7.62 30.90
N GLY A 224 1.15 8.13 32.03
CA GLY A 224 0.42 9.05 32.91
C GLY A 224 -0.73 8.39 33.68
N ASP A 225 -1.74 9.16 34.07
CA ASP A 225 -2.93 8.67 34.80
C ASP A 225 -3.85 7.75 33.96
N HIS A 226 -3.44 7.44 32.73
CA HIS A 226 -4.17 6.62 31.77
C HIS A 226 -4.02 5.10 32.01
N VAL A 227 -3.33 4.70 33.08
CA VAL A 227 -3.08 3.30 33.47
C VAL A 227 -4.35 2.50 33.81
N GLN A 228 -5.48 3.18 34.01
CA GLN A 228 -6.78 2.58 34.27
C GLN A 228 -7.26 1.60 33.17
N TRP A 229 -6.81 1.76 31.93
CA TRP A 229 -7.14 0.86 30.81
C TRP A 229 -6.33 -0.42 30.78
N ILE A 230 -5.24 -0.49 31.56
CA ILE A 230 -4.47 -1.72 31.73
C ILE A 230 -5.36 -2.69 32.50
N LYS A 231 -5.65 -3.84 31.90
CA LYS A 231 -6.39 -4.95 32.50
C LYS A 231 -5.50 -6.20 32.54
N PRO A 232 -5.78 -7.18 33.42
CA PRO A 232 -4.96 -8.40 33.54
C PRO A 232 -4.68 -9.09 32.20
N GLU A 233 -5.68 -9.16 31.33
CA GLU A 233 -5.59 -9.78 29.99
C GLU A 233 -4.63 -9.06 29.04
N ASN A 234 -4.31 -7.80 29.29
CA ASN A 234 -3.51 -6.95 28.40
C ASN A 234 -2.08 -6.70 28.92
N ILE A 235 -1.76 -7.09 30.16
CA ILE A 235 -0.44 -6.88 30.77
C ILE A 235 0.65 -7.44 29.87
N GLU A 236 0.46 -8.65 29.33
CA GLU A 236 1.52 -9.30 28.55
C GLU A 236 1.73 -8.66 27.17
N ALA A 237 0.70 -8.03 26.62
CA ALA A 237 0.84 -7.25 25.39
C ALA A 237 1.63 -5.94 25.62
N LEU A 238 1.47 -5.31 26.79
CA LEU A 238 2.28 -4.15 27.20
C LEU A 238 3.73 -4.54 27.47
N LYS A 239 3.95 -5.62 28.22
CA LYS A 239 5.29 -6.17 28.46
C LYS A 239 5.98 -6.55 27.16
N LYS A 240 5.26 -7.13 26.20
CA LYS A 240 5.78 -7.38 24.84
C LYS A 240 6.28 -6.08 24.20
N SER A 241 5.49 -5.01 24.17
CA SER A 241 5.94 -3.71 23.63
C SER A 241 7.15 -3.14 24.38
N ALA A 242 7.19 -3.25 25.71
CA ALA A 242 8.32 -2.82 26.51
C ALA A 242 9.60 -3.62 26.22
N ARG A 243 9.52 -4.94 26.03
CA ARG A 243 10.67 -5.78 25.61
C ARG A 243 11.24 -5.32 24.27
N VAL A 244 10.37 -5.06 23.29
CA VAL A 244 10.79 -4.57 21.98
C VAL A 244 11.40 -3.17 22.10
N GLY A 245 10.81 -2.28 22.92
CA GLY A 245 11.37 -0.96 23.21
C GLY A 245 12.77 -1.01 23.81
N ILE A 246 13.01 -1.88 24.81
CA ILE A 246 14.35 -2.11 25.37
C ILE A 246 15.31 -2.60 24.30
N ALA A 247 14.92 -3.58 23.49
CA ALA A 247 15.76 -4.10 22.43
C ALA A 247 16.11 -3.02 21.38
N LYS A 248 15.18 -2.11 21.05
CA LYS A 248 15.46 -0.96 20.18
C LYS A 248 16.52 -0.05 20.78
N LEU A 249 16.34 0.35 22.05
CA LEU A 249 17.32 1.20 22.75
C LEU A 249 18.69 0.54 22.84
N ASP A 250 18.74 -0.75 23.16
CA ASP A 250 19.99 -1.51 23.27
C ASP A 250 20.71 -1.56 21.91
N VAL A 251 19.97 -1.79 20.81
CA VAL A 251 20.54 -1.75 19.44
C VAL A 251 21.05 -0.35 19.09
N GLU A 252 20.29 0.70 19.37
CA GLU A 252 20.68 2.09 19.09
C GLU A 252 21.92 2.51 19.87
N ALA A 253 22.03 2.04 21.12
CA ALA A 253 23.16 2.33 22.02
C ALA A 253 24.44 1.55 21.66
N LEU A 254 24.40 0.56 20.76
CA LEU A 254 25.59 -0.22 20.41
C LEU A 254 26.71 0.70 19.92
N ALA A 255 27.87 0.61 20.57
CA ALA A 255 29.09 1.23 20.08
C ALA A 255 29.53 0.56 18.77
N TYR A 256 30.29 1.30 17.95
CA TYR A 256 30.88 0.74 16.74
C TYR A 256 31.81 -0.42 17.10
N ASN A 257 31.58 -1.58 16.48
CA ASN A 257 32.44 -2.74 16.54
C ASN A 257 32.31 -3.51 15.22
N ASP A 258 33.43 -3.90 14.61
CA ASP A 258 33.42 -4.54 13.28
C ASP A 258 32.64 -5.87 13.26
N ALA A 259 32.72 -6.66 14.35
CA ALA A 259 31.98 -7.90 14.48
C ALA A 259 30.48 -7.64 14.67
N HIS A 260 30.10 -6.67 15.52
CA HIS A 260 28.70 -6.27 15.69
C HIS A 260 28.11 -5.79 14.36
N ARG A 261 28.82 -4.96 13.61
CA ARG A 261 28.38 -4.49 12.29
C ARG A 261 28.08 -5.64 11.34
N ARG A 262 29.00 -6.61 11.20
CA ARG A 262 28.80 -7.78 10.32
C ARG A 262 27.58 -8.60 10.73
N ILE A 263 27.39 -8.78 12.04
CA ILE A 263 26.24 -9.51 12.58
C ILE A 263 24.94 -8.75 12.28
N LEU A 264 24.87 -7.43 12.53
CA LEU A 264 23.69 -6.61 12.27
C LEU A 264 23.33 -6.54 10.78
N ILE A 265 24.30 -6.41 9.87
CA ILE A 265 24.05 -6.51 8.41
C ILE A 265 23.49 -7.89 8.06
N GLY A 266 24.02 -8.96 8.67
CA GLY A 266 23.48 -10.31 8.50
C GLY A 266 22.07 -10.50 9.08
N ILE A 267 21.67 -9.72 10.10
CA ILE A 267 20.31 -9.71 10.66
C ILE A 267 19.36 -8.91 9.75
N ALA A 268 19.82 -7.83 9.11
CA ALA A 268 18.99 -6.93 8.30
C ALA A 268 18.20 -7.61 7.17
N ASP A 269 18.59 -8.82 6.74
CA ASP A 269 17.82 -9.70 5.86
C ASP A 269 16.72 -10.48 6.65
N PRO A 270 15.42 -10.23 6.38
CA PRO A 270 14.32 -10.93 7.05
C PRO A 270 14.32 -12.45 6.85
N LYS A 271 15.00 -12.97 5.81
CA LYS A 271 15.15 -14.42 5.58
C LYS A 271 15.94 -15.12 6.68
N ASN A 272 16.73 -14.39 7.46
CA ASN A 272 17.53 -14.94 8.55
C ASN A 272 16.79 -15.01 9.90
N SER A 273 15.46 -14.79 9.91
CA SER A 273 14.62 -14.75 11.12
C SER A 273 14.77 -15.94 12.09
N SER A 274 15.18 -17.13 11.62
CA SER A 274 15.44 -18.30 12.47
C SER A 274 16.68 -18.15 13.38
N THR A 275 17.58 -17.21 13.09
CA THR A 275 18.84 -16.99 13.83
C THR A 275 18.87 -15.64 14.58
N TYR A 276 17.75 -14.91 14.62
CA TYR A 276 17.70 -13.54 15.13
C TYR A 276 18.07 -13.44 16.61
N GLN A 277 17.50 -14.30 17.46
CA GLN A 277 17.80 -14.28 18.91
C GLN A 277 19.28 -14.53 19.18
N GLU A 278 19.84 -15.57 18.55
CA GLU A 278 21.26 -15.92 18.69
C GLU A 278 22.18 -14.78 18.24
N LYS A 279 21.87 -14.16 17.11
CA LYS A 279 22.66 -13.05 16.56
C LYS A 279 22.53 -11.77 17.38
N LEU A 280 21.35 -11.45 17.90
CA LEU A 280 21.16 -10.30 18.81
C LEU A 280 21.88 -10.51 20.14
N LYS A 281 21.84 -11.73 20.68
CA LYS A 281 22.62 -12.11 21.87
C LYS A 281 24.12 -11.98 21.61
N ALA A 282 24.59 -12.37 20.43
CA ALA A 282 26.00 -12.28 20.04
C ALA A 282 26.52 -10.83 19.93
N VAL A 283 25.65 -9.84 19.74
CA VAL A 283 26.03 -8.41 19.79
C VAL A 283 25.76 -7.75 21.14
N GLY A 284 25.41 -8.53 22.17
CA GLY A 284 25.25 -8.07 23.54
C GLY A 284 23.86 -7.51 23.89
N ILE A 285 22.83 -7.75 23.07
CA ILE A 285 21.45 -7.35 23.41
C ILE A 285 20.92 -8.28 24.51
N ALA A 286 20.41 -7.70 25.58
CA ALA A 286 19.83 -8.44 26.71
C ALA A 286 18.41 -8.92 26.41
N ASN A 287 17.92 -9.91 27.16
CA ASN A 287 16.53 -10.39 27.14
C ASN A 287 16.02 -10.86 25.76
N THR A 288 16.92 -11.26 24.86
CA THR A 288 16.58 -11.73 23.50
C THR A 288 15.76 -13.02 23.50
N ASP A 289 15.86 -13.81 24.56
CA ASP A 289 15.05 -15.00 24.83
C ASP A 289 13.56 -14.68 25.01
N LEU A 290 13.24 -13.45 25.42
CA LEU A 290 11.86 -12.99 25.57
C LEU A 290 11.23 -12.47 24.27
N LEU A 291 12.04 -12.23 23.23
CA LEU A 291 11.59 -11.78 21.91
C LEU A 291 11.04 -12.96 21.11
N LYS A 292 9.86 -12.82 20.51
CA LYS A 292 9.24 -13.82 19.65
C LYS A 292 9.38 -13.43 18.18
N LYS A 293 9.14 -14.39 17.27
CA LYS A 293 9.23 -14.16 15.81
C LYS A 293 8.37 -13.00 15.31
N GLU A 294 7.22 -12.81 15.95
CA GLU A 294 6.28 -11.71 15.69
C GLU A 294 6.80 -10.32 16.09
N ASP A 295 7.85 -10.22 16.92
CA ASP A 295 8.46 -8.96 17.36
C ASP A 295 9.50 -8.42 16.36
N TYR A 296 10.08 -9.31 15.55
CA TYR A 296 11.20 -8.96 14.68
C TYR A 296 10.89 -7.88 13.64
N PRO A 297 9.68 -7.81 13.02
CA PRO A 297 9.35 -6.72 12.12
C PRO A 297 9.48 -5.33 12.76
N ALA A 298 9.12 -5.19 14.04
CA ALA A 298 9.20 -3.92 14.76
C ALA A 298 10.63 -3.51 15.13
N LEU A 299 11.56 -4.48 15.18
CA LEU A 299 12.98 -4.28 15.50
C LEU A 299 13.86 -4.09 14.25
N LEU A 300 13.39 -4.63 13.12
CA LEU A 300 14.14 -4.68 11.86
C LEU A 300 14.56 -3.31 11.36
N ASP A 301 13.70 -2.30 11.46
CA ASP A 301 14.03 -0.94 11.02
C ASP A 301 15.18 -0.36 11.85
N THR A 302 15.12 -0.49 13.18
CA THR A 302 16.19 -0.06 14.09
C THR A 302 17.51 -0.77 13.80
N ILE A 303 17.47 -2.09 13.58
CA ILE A 303 18.65 -2.87 13.20
C ILE A 303 19.24 -2.39 11.87
N ARG A 304 18.39 -2.15 10.86
CA ARG A 304 18.81 -1.64 9.54
C ARG A 304 19.46 -0.27 9.67
N ASN A 305 18.85 0.64 10.42
CA ASN A 305 19.39 1.98 10.67
C ASN A 305 20.75 1.90 11.37
N LYS A 306 20.88 1.05 12.39
CA LYS A 306 22.16 0.88 13.11
C LYS A 306 23.24 0.21 12.28
N ALA A 307 22.88 -0.81 11.50
CA ALA A 307 23.80 -1.48 10.57
C ALA A 307 24.34 -0.49 9.53
N PHE A 308 23.46 0.35 8.97
CA PHE A 308 23.83 1.40 8.03
C PHE A 308 24.74 2.45 8.68
N GLU A 309 24.39 2.97 9.86
CA GLU A 309 25.23 3.91 10.64
C GLU A 309 26.65 3.35 10.87
N MET A 310 26.75 2.08 11.31
CA MET A 310 28.05 1.44 11.50
C MET A 310 28.79 1.21 10.18
N GLN A 311 28.09 0.97 9.07
CA GLN A 311 28.74 0.84 7.77
C GLN A 311 29.24 2.19 7.24
N VAL A 312 28.50 3.27 7.45
CA VAL A 312 28.93 4.65 7.15
C VAL A 312 30.17 5.01 7.97
N GLU A 313 30.20 4.71 9.27
CA GLU A 313 31.38 4.91 10.13
C GLU A 313 32.62 4.17 9.60
N LYS A 314 32.45 2.94 9.09
CA LYS A 314 33.55 2.15 8.54
C LYS A 314 34.03 2.70 7.19
N LEU A 315 33.11 3.06 6.30
CA LEU A 315 33.41 3.40 4.91
C LEU A 315 33.80 4.86 4.71
N SER A 316 33.40 5.73 5.63
CA SER A 316 33.69 7.17 5.52
C SER A 316 35.20 7.41 5.46
N PRO A 317 35.66 8.32 4.58
CA PRO A 317 37.05 8.78 4.58
C PRO A 317 37.41 9.50 5.88
N TYR A 318 36.42 9.92 6.67
CA TYR A 318 36.58 10.66 7.93
C TYR A 318 36.52 9.78 9.18
N SER A 319 36.60 8.45 9.04
CA SER A 319 36.67 7.51 10.17
C SER A 319 37.84 7.86 11.12
N PRO A 320 37.66 7.85 12.46
CA PRO A 320 36.53 7.30 13.25
C PRO A 320 35.40 8.30 13.58
N TYR A 321 35.26 9.38 12.80
CA TYR A 321 34.22 10.38 12.99
C TYR A 321 33.09 10.26 11.95
N GLY A 322 33.05 9.19 11.17
CA GLY A 322 32.20 9.06 9.99
C GLY A 322 30.72 9.24 10.30
N LYS A 323 30.21 8.68 11.40
CA LYS A 323 28.79 8.82 11.78
C LYS A 323 28.41 10.23 12.21
N LYS A 324 29.37 11.00 12.75
CA LYS A 324 29.13 12.40 13.16
C LYS A 324 29.17 13.31 11.95
N VAL A 325 30.13 13.06 11.06
CA VAL A 325 30.38 13.84 9.85
C VAL A 325 29.28 13.61 8.80
N HIS A 326 28.77 12.38 8.68
CA HIS A 326 27.70 12.00 7.74
C HIS A 326 26.32 11.90 8.41
N LYS A 327 25.99 12.85 9.28
CA LYS A 327 24.76 12.81 10.07
C LYS A 327 23.51 12.99 9.20
N ASP A 328 23.59 13.83 8.18
CA ASP A 328 22.48 14.10 7.27
C ASP A 328 22.21 12.86 6.41
N LEU A 329 23.24 12.21 5.87
CA LEU A 329 23.09 10.92 5.18
C LEU A 329 22.42 9.85 6.05
N ILE A 330 22.86 9.70 7.31
CA ILE A 330 22.26 8.73 8.24
C ILE A 330 20.80 9.08 8.53
N THR A 331 20.49 10.37 8.67
CA THR A 331 19.13 10.86 8.91
C THR A 331 18.22 10.62 7.71
N THR A 332 18.68 10.92 6.50
CA THR A 332 17.97 10.64 5.25
C THR A 332 17.75 9.14 5.06
N PHE A 333 18.73 8.29 5.40
CA PHE A 333 18.53 6.84 5.40
C PHE A 333 17.46 6.42 6.41
N LYS A 334 17.43 6.97 7.63
CA LYS A 334 16.40 6.67 8.64
C LYS A 334 14.98 7.04 8.15
N ALA A 335 14.86 8.11 7.36
CA ALA A 335 13.59 8.54 6.74
C ALA A 335 13.18 7.70 5.51
N ALA A 336 14.08 6.89 4.96
CA ALA A 336 13.80 6.07 3.78
C ALA A 336 12.71 5.02 4.02
N LYS A 337 12.01 4.63 2.95
CA LYS A 337 10.99 3.57 3.00
C LYS A 337 11.63 2.21 3.35
N PRO A 338 10.95 1.33 4.11
CA PRO A 338 11.50 0.03 4.53
C PRO A 338 12.03 -0.83 3.38
N GLU A 339 11.39 -0.78 2.20
CA GLU A 339 11.80 -1.53 1.02
C GLU A 339 13.14 -1.06 0.48
N LYS A 340 13.39 0.26 0.48
CA LYS A 340 14.65 0.86 0.03
C LYS A 340 15.80 0.56 1.00
N LYS A 341 15.54 0.64 2.31
CA LYS A 341 16.49 0.22 3.35
C LYS A 341 16.90 -1.25 3.17
N GLU A 342 15.93 -2.13 2.88
CA GLU A 342 16.21 -3.54 2.63
C GLU A 342 17.06 -3.74 1.36
N ILE A 343 16.74 -3.05 0.26
CA ILE A 343 17.50 -3.15 -1.00
C ILE A 343 18.97 -2.81 -0.79
N ILE A 344 19.26 -1.71 -0.07
CA ILE A 344 20.63 -1.25 0.18
C ILE A 344 21.41 -2.25 1.04
N LEU A 345 20.79 -2.80 2.09
CA LEU A 345 21.48 -3.67 3.06
C LEU A 345 21.62 -5.14 2.61
N ARG A 346 20.86 -5.60 1.62
CA ARG A 346 20.75 -7.03 1.28
C ARG A 346 21.92 -7.59 0.46
N ASN A 347 22.72 -6.75 -0.18
CA ASN A 347 23.90 -7.19 -0.91
C ASN A 347 25.15 -6.51 -0.37
N LEU A 348 25.93 -7.22 0.44
CA LEU A 348 27.18 -6.70 1.02
C LEU A 348 28.12 -6.08 -0.02
N ASN A 349 28.21 -6.67 -1.23
CA ASN A 349 29.06 -6.15 -2.31
C ASN A 349 28.49 -4.89 -2.97
N ASN A 350 27.18 -4.67 -2.89
CA ASN A 350 26.55 -3.44 -3.37
C ASN A 350 26.37 -2.42 -2.25
N LEU A 351 26.28 -2.82 -0.98
CA LEU A 351 26.11 -1.93 0.16
C LEU A 351 27.25 -0.93 0.23
N GLU A 352 28.49 -1.40 0.06
CA GLU A 352 29.65 -0.52 0.01
C GLU A 352 29.58 0.44 -1.18
N LYS A 353 29.27 -0.07 -2.38
CA LYS A 353 29.11 0.77 -3.57
C LYS A 353 27.99 1.80 -3.44
N SER A 354 26.85 1.41 -2.88
CA SER A 354 25.71 2.29 -2.66
C SER A 354 26.03 3.38 -1.65
N ILE A 355 26.71 3.06 -0.55
CA ILE A 355 27.15 4.06 0.42
C ILE A 355 28.19 4.99 -0.21
N GLN A 356 29.14 4.45 -0.99
CA GLN A 356 30.11 5.26 -1.71
C GLN A 356 29.41 6.21 -2.71
N HIS A 357 28.46 5.73 -3.50
CA HIS A 357 27.64 6.60 -4.36
C HIS A 357 26.93 7.69 -3.56
N LEU A 358 26.38 7.36 -2.39
CA LEU A 358 25.72 8.34 -1.53
C LEU A 358 26.69 9.37 -0.92
N PHE A 359 27.96 9.04 -0.69
CA PHE A 359 28.99 10.01 -0.26
C PHE A 359 29.39 11.01 -1.34
N HIS A 360 29.08 10.72 -2.61
CA HIS A 360 29.44 11.56 -3.75
C HIS A 360 28.23 12.10 -4.52
N ALA A 361 27.03 11.83 -4.03
CA ALA A 361 25.81 12.28 -4.68
C ALA A 361 25.74 13.81 -4.60
N THR A 362 25.74 14.46 -5.77
CA THR A 362 25.61 15.92 -5.91
C THR A 362 24.24 16.33 -6.47
N ASN A 363 23.42 15.36 -6.86
CA ASN A 363 22.11 15.56 -7.45
C ASN A 363 21.02 14.95 -6.55
N THR A 364 20.04 15.76 -6.18
CA THR A 364 18.91 15.40 -5.33
C THR A 364 18.11 14.23 -5.92
N ASP A 365 17.96 14.16 -7.24
CA ASP A 365 17.20 13.10 -7.91
C ASP A 365 17.86 11.73 -7.75
N ASP A 366 19.18 11.67 -7.65
CA ASP A 366 19.92 10.40 -7.48
C ASP A 366 19.72 9.87 -6.06
N VAL A 367 19.79 10.76 -5.06
CA VAL A 367 19.49 10.44 -3.65
C VAL A 367 18.05 9.98 -3.50
N LYS A 368 17.09 10.68 -4.11
CA LYS A 368 15.66 10.29 -4.14
C LYS A 368 15.48 8.91 -4.76
N ARG A 369 16.15 8.62 -5.86
CA ARG A 369 16.00 7.35 -6.56
C ARG A 369 16.57 6.18 -5.75
N MET A 370 17.69 6.41 -5.07
CA MET A 370 18.35 5.43 -4.20
C MET A 370 17.59 5.18 -2.90
N LEU A 371 17.14 6.23 -2.20
CA LEU A 371 16.56 6.14 -0.86
C LEU A 371 15.02 6.22 -0.83
N GLY A 372 14.38 6.69 -1.89
CA GLY A 372 12.92 6.82 -1.99
C GLY A 372 12.32 7.86 -1.03
N VAL A 373 13.04 8.95 -0.79
CA VAL A 373 12.69 10.05 0.12
C VAL A 373 12.14 11.27 -0.64
N GLU A 374 11.58 12.23 0.09
CA GLU A 374 11.14 13.54 -0.43
C GLU A 374 12.34 14.46 -0.74
N ASP A 375 12.11 15.46 -1.59
CA ASP A 375 13.13 16.35 -2.15
C ASP A 375 13.92 17.09 -1.07
N ASN A 376 13.21 17.68 -0.11
CA ASN A 376 13.81 18.37 1.03
C ASN A 376 14.71 17.46 1.89
N VAL A 377 14.43 16.16 1.97
CA VAL A 377 15.24 15.20 2.75
C VAL A 377 16.45 14.70 1.93
N ALA A 378 16.31 14.63 0.61
CA ALA A 378 17.39 14.29 -0.29
C ALA A 378 18.42 15.43 -0.43
N GLU A 379 17.97 16.68 -0.43
CA GLU A 379 18.82 17.88 -0.51
C GLU A 379 19.85 17.93 0.63
N LEU A 380 19.48 17.49 1.83
CA LEU A 380 20.38 17.42 2.98
C LEU A 380 21.66 16.62 2.68
N VAL A 381 21.55 15.52 1.92
CA VAL A 381 22.71 14.69 1.55
C VAL A 381 23.60 15.40 0.54
N THR A 382 23.02 16.04 -0.47
CA THR A 382 23.78 16.76 -1.49
C THR A 382 24.49 17.98 -0.92
N GLU A 383 23.84 18.69 0.01
CA GLU A 383 24.46 19.80 0.74
C GLU A 383 25.59 19.30 1.64
N GLU A 384 25.36 18.26 2.44
CA GLU A 384 26.41 17.63 3.27
C GLU A 384 27.62 17.24 2.41
N ASN A 385 27.41 16.54 1.30
CA ASN A 385 28.48 16.14 0.40
C ASN A 385 29.23 17.35 -0.18
N GLY A 386 28.52 18.41 -0.59
CA GLY A 386 29.12 19.66 -1.06
C GLY A 386 30.04 20.30 -0.01
N ARG A 387 29.61 20.36 1.25
CA ARG A 387 30.44 20.84 2.38
C ARG A 387 31.66 19.93 2.58
N LEU A 388 31.46 18.61 2.55
CA LEU A 388 32.51 17.61 2.81
C LEU A 388 33.57 17.53 1.70
N GLU A 389 33.25 17.88 0.45
CA GLU A 389 34.23 17.98 -0.64
C GLU A 389 35.27 19.09 -0.39
N LYS A 390 34.97 20.12 0.39
CA LYS A 390 35.95 21.17 0.73
C LYS A 390 37.05 20.66 1.65
N PHE A 391 36.70 19.85 2.65
CA PHE A 391 37.69 19.18 3.51
C PHE A 391 38.57 18.24 2.71
N LYS A 392 38.10 17.77 1.53
CA LYS A 392 38.93 16.97 0.63
C LYS A 392 40.11 17.72 -0.02
N LYS A 393 40.15 19.04 0.09
CA LYS A 393 41.23 19.86 -0.46
C LYS A 393 42.40 20.09 0.50
N ILE A 394 42.29 19.65 1.76
CA ILE A 394 43.39 19.75 2.74
C ILE A 394 44.36 18.60 2.53
N HIS A 395 45.64 18.89 2.24
CA HIS A 395 46.69 17.91 1.93
C HIS A 395 47.23 17.11 3.14
N SER A 396 46.50 17.10 4.25
CA SER A 396 46.68 16.22 5.41
C SER A 396 45.36 15.56 5.77
N LEU A 397 45.34 14.23 5.75
CA LEU A 397 44.14 13.44 6.07
C LEU A 397 43.68 13.67 7.51
N GLU A 398 44.61 13.64 8.45
CA GLU A 398 44.27 13.72 9.88
C GLU A 398 43.83 15.13 10.26
N ALA A 399 44.46 16.17 9.70
CA ALA A 399 43.96 17.54 9.83
C ALA A 399 42.55 17.69 9.24
N ALA A 400 42.28 17.11 8.05
CA ALA A 400 40.95 17.13 7.43
C ALA A 400 39.90 16.41 8.30
N LYS A 401 40.23 15.25 8.90
CA LYS A 401 39.37 14.52 9.83
C LYS A 401 39.03 15.32 11.07
N ILE A 402 40.04 15.93 11.71
CA ILE A 402 39.88 16.74 12.92
C ILE A 402 38.99 17.93 12.61
N LEU A 403 39.25 18.65 11.51
CA LEU A 403 38.43 19.80 11.10
C LEU A 403 37.00 19.39 10.73
N ALA A 404 36.80 18.31 9.99
CA ALA A 404 35.47 17.81 9.66
C ALA A 404 34.67 17.46 10.92
N ASN A 405 35.31 16.81 11.91
CA ASN A 405 34.69 16.52 13.20
C ASN A 405 34.41 17.80 14.02
N LEU A 406 35.31 18.78 13.99
CA LEU A 406 35.14 20.06 14.67
C LEU A 406 33.91 20.81 14.12
N TYR A 407 33.80 20.92 12.80
CA TYR A 407 32.66 21.52 12.12
C TYR A 407 31.38 20.74 12.39
N ALA A 408 31.39 19.41 12.25
CA ALA A 408 30.22 18.58 12.53
C ALA A 408 29.74 18.68 13.99
N THR A 409 30.63 19.02 14.93
CA THR A 409 30.30 19.15 16.37
C THR A 409 29.74 20.52 16.71
N TYR A 410 30.33 21.60 16.18
CA TYR A 410 30.02 22.97 16.62
C TYR A 410 29.27 23.82 15.59
N CYS A 411 29.40 23.55 14.30
CA CYS A 411 28.82 24.33 13.20
C CYS A 411 28.49 23.46 11.97
N PRO A 412 27.56 22.48 12.09
CA PRO A 412 27.36 21.42 11.08
C PRO A 412 26.84 21.90 9.72
N SER A 413 26.25 23.10 9.66
CA SER A 413 25.73 23.71 8.43
C SER A 413 26.72 24.65 7.74
N GLU A 414 27.85 24.96 8.38
CA GLU A 414 28.83 25.89 7.84
C GLU A 414 29.84 25.20 6.93
N GLU A 415 30.29 25.94 5.92
CA GLU A 415 31.29 25.46 4.96
C GLU A 415 32.70 25.85 5.38
N LEU A 416 33.66 24.99 5.06
CA LEU A 416 35.08 25.33 5.18
C LEU A 416 35.44 26.44 4.18
N SER A 417 36.14 27.49 4.62
CA SER A 417 36.59 28.56 3.72
C SER A 417 37.83 28.16 2.93
N ASP A 418 38.00 28.72 1.73
CA ASP A 418 39.20 28.48 0.92
C ASP A 418 40.45 29.07 1.59
N ASN A 419 40.32 30.12 2.40
CA ASN A 419 41.42 30.70 3.19
C ASN A 419 41.94 29.69 4.21
N VAL A 420 41.05 29.00 4.92
CA VAL A 420 41.44 27.93 5.86
C VAL A 420 42.14 26.80 5.12
N ILE A 421 41.61 26.36 3.98
CA ILE A 421 42.23 25.31 3.15
C ILE A 421 43.65 25.73 2.72
N ASN A 422 43.81 26.96 2.24
CA ASN A 422 45.08 27.49 1.77
C ASN A 422 46.11 27.61 2.90
N ALA A 423 45.71 28.05 4.10
CA ALA A 423 46.60 28.15 5.25
C ALA A 423 47.10 26.77 5.72
N PHE A 424 46.21 25.78 5.79
CA PHE A 424 46.64 24.40 6.07
C PHE A 424 47.58 23.91 4.98
N ASN A 425 47.23 24.08 3.70
CA ASN A 425 48.07 23.63 2.61
C ASN A 425 49.41 24.37 2.52
N SER A 426 49.51 25.66 2.88
CA SER A 426 50.78 26.39 2.85
C SER A 426 51.71 26.04 4.01
N LYS A 427 51.17 25.76 5.19
CA LYS A 427 51.97 25.41 6.39
C LYS A 427 52.33 23.94 6.45
N PHE A 428 51.41 23.07 6.04
CA PHE A 428 51.69 21.64 5.97
C PHE A 428 52.51 21.26 4.73
N PHE A 429 52.55 22.13 3.72
CA PHE A 429 53.36 21.99 2.50
C PHE A 429 54.11 23.31 2.22
N GLU A 430 55.37 23.36 2.66
CA GLU A 430 56.27 24.47 2.32
C GLU A 430 56.56 24.41 0.81
N ASN A 431 56.26 25.51 0.12
CA ASN A 431 56.09 25.58 -1.34
C ASN A 431 57.44 25.47 -2.13
N ASP A 432 58.56 25.28 -1.42
CA ASP A 432 59.94 25.43 -1.88
C ASP A 432 60.79 24.16 -1.76
N GLY A 433 60.21 23.02 -1.39
CA GLY A 433 60.91 21.71 -1.46
C GLY A 433 62.07 21.54 -0.47
N ALA A 434 62.13 22.37 0.57
CA ALA A 434 63.09 22.20 1.66
C ALA A 434 62.73 20.96 2.51
N ALA A 435 63.74 20.36 3.13
CA ALA A 435 63.51 19.34 4.15
C ALA A 435 62.73 19.99 5.29
N TYR A 436 61.56 19.43 5.64
CA TYR A 436 60.76 19.90 6.78
C TYR A 436 61.69 20.10 7.97
N THR A 437 61.91 21.35 8.37
CA THR A 437 62.51 21.61 9.66
C THR A 437 61.56 21.03 10.68
N LYS A 438 62.11 20.42 11.74
CA LYS A 438 61.30 19.83 12.80
C LYS A 438 60.68 20.99 13.61
N ASP A 439 59.70 21.67 13.02
CA ASP A 439 58.92 22.69 13.71
C ASP A 439 58.28 22.01 14.91
N ASP A 440 58.33 22.66 16.06
CA ASP A 440 57.56 22.23 17.21
C ASP A 440 56.08 22.12 16.76
N TYR A 441 55.44 20.98 17.00
CA TYR A 441 54.06 20.72 16.59
C TYR A 441 53.10 21.83 17.07
N ALA A 442 53.37 22.38 18.26
CA ALA A 442 52.63 23.51 18.81
C ALA A 442 52.89 24.81 18.02
N GLU A 443 54.09 25.05 17.51
CA GLU A 443 54.40 26.20 16.65
C GLU A 443 53.76 26.07 15.28
N LEU A 444 53.77 24.89 14.67
CA LEU A 444 53.10 24.64 13.39
C LEU A 444 51.62 25.00 13.48
N LEU A 445 50.92 24.48 14.50
CA LEU A 445 49.49 24.70 14.67
C LEU A 445 49.15 26.13 15.09
N ARG A 446 49.99 26.79 15.92
CA ARG A 446 49.83 28.22 16.21
C ARG A 446 50.03 29.07 14.95
N GLY A 447 50.98 28.71 14.09
CA GLY A 447 51.22 29.36 12.81
C GLY A 447 50.04 29.23 11.85
N VAL A 448 49.46 28.03 11.73
CA VAL A 448 48.23 27.80 10.97
C VAL A 448 47.08 28.62 11.55
N PHE A 449 46.90 28.57 12.87
CA PHE A 449 45.82 29.30 13.54
C PHE A 449 45.93 30.82 13.33
N GLY A 450 47.15 31.37 13.42
CA GLY A 450 47.42 32.78 13.16
C GLY A 450 47.02 33.22 11.75
N ASP A 451 47.23 32.36 10.74
CA ASP A 451 46.86 32.65 9.35
C ASP A 451 45.34 32.55 9.08
N ILE A 452 44.58 31.90 9.96
CA ILE A 452 43.12 31.70 9.81
C ILE A 452 42.30 32.40 10.90
N THR A 453 42.94 33.20 11.75
CA THR A 453 42.25 33.92 12.82
C THR A 453 41.23 34.89 12.21
N GLY A 454 39.95 34.70 12.52
CA GLY A 454 38.82 35.46 11.95
C GLY A 454 38.17 34.84 10.69
N GLU A 455 38.72 33.74 10.17
CA GLU A 455 38.14 32.96 9.06
C GLU A 455 37.35 31.73 9.54
N LEU A 456 37.49 31.38 10.83
CA LEU A 456 36.74 30.31 11.47
C LEU A 456 35.36 30.80 11.92
N PRO A 457 34.34 29.93 11.91
CA PRO A 457 33.03 30.20 12.49
C PRO A 457 33.10 30.67 13.94
N ASP A 458 32.22 31.59 14.36
CA ASP A 458 32.13 32.10 15.74
C ASP A 458 31.95 30.99 16.79
N ALA A 459 31.36 29.85 16.38
CA ALA A 459 31.18 28.68 17.25
C ALA A 459 32.50 27.98 17.62
N ILE A 460 33.57 28.19 16.83
CA ILE A 460 34.90 27.60 16.99
C ILE A 460 35.87 28.66 17.48
N ASP A 461 36.06 28.71 18.80
CA ASP A 461 37.08 29.54 19.44
C ASP A 461 38.47 28.86 19.43
N ASP A 462 39.50 29.66 19.75
CA ASP A 462 40.91 29.26 19.81
C ASP A 462 41.10 27.99 20.65
N GLN A 463 40.44 27.92 21.81
CA GLN A 463 40.55 26.80 22.74
C GLN A 463 39.99 25.52 22.12
N LYS A 464 38.81 25.57 21.49
CA LYS A 464 38.22 24.41 20.81
C LYS A 464 39.09 23.94 19.66
N PHE A 465 39.67 24.86 18.89
CA PHE A 465 40.60 24.52 17.82
C PHE A 465 41.83 23.79 18.37
N TYR A 466 42.55 24.39 19.32
CA TYR A 466 43.76 23.80 19.88
C TYR A 466 43.51 22.45 20.56
N ASN A 467 42.43 22.34 21.34
CA ASN A 467 42.07 21.08 22.00
C ASN A 467 41.72 19.97 21.00
N ALA A 468 41.09 20.31 19.86
CA ALA A 468 40.76 19.32 18.83
C ALA A 468 42.02 18.74 18.15
N PHE A 469 43.10 19.52 18.07
CA PHE A 469 44.41 19.08 17.60
C PHE A 469 45.30 18.53 18.73
N GLY A 470 44.77 18.36 19.94
CA GLY A 470 45.52 17.76 21.04
C GLY A 470 46.57 18.68 21.67
N LEU A 471 46.42 20.00 21.53
CA LEU A 471 47.16 20.99 22.31
C LEU A 471 46.36 21.42 23.55
N ASN A 472 47.00 22.14 24.47
CA ASN A 472 46.33 22.81 25.58
C ASN A 472 45.58 24.09 25.12
N ASN A 473 44.82 24.69 26.03
CA ASN A 473 43.88 25.78 25.72
C ASN A 473 44.52 27.02 25.06
N ASP A 474 45.81 27.28 25.27
CA ASP A 474 46.55 28.41 24.70
C ASP A 474 47.47 28.01 23.53
N GLY A 475 47.41 26.73 23.11
CA GLY A 475 48.22 26.19 22.02
C GLY A 475 49.72 26.12 22.29
N SER A 476 50.17 26.31 23.52
CA SER A 476 51.60 26.36 23.88
C SER A 476 52.24 24.98 24.11
N ALA A 477 51.45 23.95 24.39
CA ALA A 477 51.95 22.62 24.75
C ALA A 477 51.10 21.48 24.19
N VAL A 478 51.76 20.37 23.84
CA VAL A 478 51.13 19.13 23.37
C VAL A 478 50.53 18.35 24.54
N LEU A 479 49.25 17.98 24.42
CA LEU A 479 48.54 17.10 25.35
C LEU A 479 48.37 15.67 24.80
N SER A 480 48.38 15.49 23.48
CA SER A 480 48.23 14.18 22.83
C SER A 480 49.39 13.87 21.89
N ASN A 481 50.32 13.05 22.38
CA ASN A 481 51.42 12.53 21.56
C ASN A 481 50.92 11.68 20.37
N GLU A 482 49.73 11.09 20.47
CA GLU A 482 49.13 10.33 19.37
C GLU A 482 48.74 11.25 18.21
N LEU A 483 48.06 12.37 18.49
CA LEU A 483 47.67 13.35 17.48
C LEU A 483 48.87 14.10 16.90
N GLU A 484 49.86 14.42 17.73
CA GLU A 484 51.15 14.95 17.27
C GLU A 484 51.80 14.01 16.25
N ASN A 485 51.86 12.71 16.55
CA ASN A 485 52.44 11.73 15.63
C ASN A 485 51.60 11.56 14.35
N LEU A 486 50.27 11.50 14.47
CA LEU A 486 49.37 11.31 13.32
C LEU A 486 49.40 12.50 12.36
N VAL A 487 49.35 13.73 12.89
CA VAL A 487 49.31 14.96 12.10
C VAL A 487 50.72 15.39 11.67
N GLY A 488 51.70 15.33 12.57
CA GLY A 488 53.09 15.75 12.33
C GLY A 488 53.86 14.81 11.41
N ASN A 489 53.80 13.49 11.63
CA ASN A 489 54.55 12.54 10.78
C ASN A 489 54.00 12.45 9.36
N GLN A 490 52.74 12.83 9.13
CA GLN A 490 52.17 12.88 7.79
C GLN A 490 52.91 13.88 6.87
N ARG A 491 53.46 14.97 7.41
CA ARG A 491 54.33 15.90 6.65
C ARG A 491 55.54 15.15 6.10
N ILE A 492 56.26 14.45 6.97
CA ILE A 492 57.44 13.64 6.61
C ILE A 492 57.08 12.58 5.56
N SER A 493 55.99 11.84 5.76
CA SER A 493 55.55 10.81 4.81
C SER A 493 55.13 11.38 3.44
N ASN A 494 54.81 12.68 3.37
CA ASN A 494 54.44 13.39 2.15
C ASN A 494 55.60 14.12 1.46
N LEU A 495 56.82 14.10 2.00
CA LEU A 495 57.97 14.87 1.48
C LEU A 495 58.27 14.60 -0.01
N HIS A 496 58.35 13.33 -0.41
CA HIS A 496 58.66 12.98 -1.80
C HIS A 496 57.52 13.33 -2.76
N LEU A 497 56.25 13.22 -2.32
CA LEU A 497 55.10 13.70 -3.10
C LEU A 497 55.16 15.23 -3.28
N ALA A 498 55.50 15.95 -2.22
CA ALA A 498 55.64 17.40 -2.25
C ALA A 498 56.76 17.85 -3.19
N THR A 499 57.91 17.17 -3.10
CA THR A 499 59.07 17.38 -4.00
C THR A 499 58.69 17.12 -5.46
N ASP A 500 57.94 16.06 -5.72
CA ASP A 500 57.47 15.73 -7.07
C ASP A 500 56.54 16.79 -7.65
N ILE A 501 55.60 17.30 -6.84
CA ILE A 501 54.70 18.39 -7.23
C ILE A 501 55.48 19.65 -7.62
N HIS A 502 56.53 19.99 -6.86
CA HIS A 502 57.37 21.15 -7.17
C HIS A 502 58.16 20.93 -8.47
N ASN A 503 58.79 19.76 -8.62
CA ASN A 503 59.58 19.41 -9.80
C ASN A 503 58.74 19.32 -11.08
N HIS A 504 57.45 18.98 -10.96
CA HIS A 504 56.52 18.83 -12.07
C HIS A 504 55.39 19.85 -12.03
N ALA A 505 55.64 21.08 -11.55
CA ALA A 505 54.62 22.12 -11.42
C ALA A 505 53.89 22.47 -12.74
N ALA A 506 54.52 22.20 -13.88
CA ALA A 506 53.94 22.39 -15.22
C ALA A 506 52.98 21.27 -15.67
N ASP A 507 52.89 20.14 -14.94
CA ASP A 507 51.96 19.03 -15.22
C ASP A 507 50.80 19.06 -14.20
N PRO A 508 49.68 19.73 -14.52
CA PRO A 508 48.56 19.90 -13.58
C PRO A 508 47.91 18.56 -13.20
N LEU A 509 47.93 17.56 -14.10
CA LEU A 509 47.34 16.25 -13.84
C LEU A 509 48.20 15.44 -12.87
N ARG A 510 49.53 15.42 -13.09
CA ARG A 510 50.47 14.79 -12.14
C ARG A 510 50.37 15.46 -10.77
N LYS A 511 50.32 16.79 -10.74
CA LYS A 511 50.12 17.56 -9.51
C LYS A 511 48.85 17.16 -8.76
N GLU A 512 47.69 17.11 -9.43
CA GLU A 512 46.41 16.77 -8.77
C GLU A 512 46.38 15.32 -8.27
N LEU A 513 47.00 14.37 -9.00
CA LEU A 513 47.18 13.00 -8.52
C LEU A 513 48.03 12.94 -7.25
N MET A 514 49.19 13.61 -7.24
CA MET A 514 50.07 13.61 -6.07
C MET A 514 49.44 14.29 -4.87
N GLN A 515 48.72 15.39 -5.07
CA GLN A 515 47.94 16.05 -4.02
C GLN A 515 46.86 15.12 -3.44
N SER A 516 46.19 14.33 -4.29
CA SER A 516 45.24 13.31 -3.84
C SER A 516 45.93 12.25 -2.99
N PHE A 517 47.13 11.81 -3.39
CA PHE A 517 47.92 10.83 -2.64
C PHE A 517 48.58 11.41 -1.38
N MET A 518 48.80 12.72 -1.25
CA MET A 518 49.23 13.34 0.02
C MET A 518 48.18 13.14 1.13
N ARG A 519 46.90 13.04 0.74
CA ARG A 519 45.77 12.76 1.64
C ARG A 519 45.57 11.27 1.92
N VAL A 520 46.36 10.40 1.30
CA VAL A 520 46.33 8.98 1.58
C VAL A 520 47.20 8.68 2.80
N ASP A 521 46.66 7.90 3.74
CA ASP A 521 47.40 7.40 4.90
C ASP A 521 48.46 6.37 4.48
N LYS A 522 49.71 6.66 4.83
CA LYS A 522 50.90 5.88 4.50
C LYS A 522 51.44 5.07 5.67
N ARG A 523 50.64 4.86 6.74
CA ARG A 523 51.05 4.13 7.95
C ARG A 523 52.33 4.69 8.59
N GLY A 524 52.59 5.99 8.42
CA GLY A 524 53.82 6.66 8.86
C GLY A 524 55.09 6.33 8.05
N ILE A 525 54.99 5.56 6.95
CA ILE A 525 56.10 5.21 6.06
C ILE A 525 56.09 6.16 4.85
N ALA A 526 57.18 6.88 4.60
CA ALA A 526 57.25 7.73 3.42
C ALA A 526 57.27 6.91 2.12
N LEU A 527 56.57 7.40 1.09
CA LEU A 527 56.81 6.95 -0.28
C LEU A 527 58.16 7.52 -0.72
N ASP A 528 59.03 6.68 -1.28
CA ASP A 528 60.29 7.14 -1.86
C ASP A 528 60.07 7.67 -3.29
N GLY A 529 61.10 8.26 -3.89
CA GLY A 529 61.00 8.83 -5.25
C GLY A 529 60.57 7.80 -6.31
N ASN A 530 61.01 6.55 -6.19
CA ASN A 530 60.63 5.49 -7.12
C ASN A 530 59.15 5.11 -6.95
N ASP A 531 58.64 5.07 -5.72
CA ASP A 531 57.22 4.84 -5.48
C ASP A 531 56.36 5.93 -6.11
N VAL A 532 56.78 7.20 -6.02
CA VAL A 532 56.04 8.34 -6.58
C VAL A 532 56.03 8.29 -8.11
N ASP A 533 57.16 7.96 -8.75
CA ASP A 533 57.22 7.74 -10.19
C ASP A 533 56.40 6.52 -10.64
N ASN A 534 56.45 5.43 -9.88
CA ASN A 534 55.64 4.25 -10.11
C ASN A 534 54.14 4.56 -9.97
N LEU A 535 53.75 5.36 -8.97
CA LEU A 535 52.38 5.80 -8.77
C LEU A 535 51.85 6.54 -10.01
N TRP A 536 52.63 7.49 -10.54
CA TRP A 536 52.28 8.19 -11.78
C TRP A 536 52.17 7.24 -12.98
N THR A 537 53.13 6.32 -13.12
CA THR A 537 53.18 5.34 -14.20
C THR A 537 51.98 4.39 -14.14
N PHE A 538 51.66 3.86 -12.96
CA PHE A 538 50.51 3.01 -12.74
C PHE A 538 49.20 3.73 -13.03
N PHE A 539 49.07 5.01 -12.66
CA PHE A 539 47.90 5.80 -13.00
C PHE A 539 47.76 5.95 -14.52
N LYS A 540 48.82 6.37 -15.22
CA LYS A 540 48.80 6.55 -16.67
C LYS A 540 48.43 5.27 -17.43
N ASP A 541 49.02 4.15 -17.04
CA ASP A 541 48.91 2.89 -17.77
C ASP A 541 47.67 2.07 -17.41
N SER A 542 46.96 2.44 -16.36
CA SER A 542 45.73 1.74 -15.96
C SER A 542 44.52 2.32 -16.67
N LYS A 543 43.69 1.41 -17.19
CA LYS A 543 42.44 1.76 -17.88
C LYS A 543 41.30 1.93 -16.88
N SER A 544 41.32 1.12 -15.82
CA SER A 544 40.31 1.11 -14.77
C SER A 544 40.91 1.40 -13.39
N TYR A 545 40.05 1.81 -12.46
CA TYR A 545 40.43 1.91 -11.06
C TYR A 545 40.86 0.56 -10.48
N GLU A 546 40.24 -0.56 -10.89
CA GLU A 546 40.62 -1.89 -10.41
C GLU A 546 42.01 -2.33 -10.92
N GLU A 547 42.36 -2.00 -12.17
CA GLU A 547 43.73 -2.20 -12.67
C GLU A 547 44.74 -1.35 -11.90
N PHE A 548 44.40 -0.08 -11.66
CA PHE A 548 45.24 0.82 -10.87
C PHE A 548 45.43 0.31 -9.45
N LYS A 549 44.33 -0.02 -8.77
CA LYS A 549 44.30 -0.62 -7.45
C LYS A 549 45.12 -1.88 -7.39
N LYS A 550 45.02 -2.76 -8.38
CA LYS A 550 45.83 -3.98 -8.45
C LYS A 550 47.33 -3.64 -8.53
N LYS A 551 47.74 -2.75 -9.43
CA LYS A 551 49.16 -2.33 -9.55
C LYS A 551 49.69 -1.69 -8.27
N ILE A 552 48.89 -0.83 -7.62
CA ILE A 552 49.22 -0.25 -6.30
C ILE A 552 49.33 -1.36 -5.25
N THR A 553 48.39 -2.31 -5.26
CA THR A 553 48.37 -3.42 -4.31
C THR A 553 49.62 -4.30 -4.44
N ASP A 554 50.01 -4.62 -5.67
CA ASP A 554 51.13 -5.50 -5.95
C ASP A 554 52.50 -4.86 -5.66
N ASN A 555 52.60 -3.53 -5.66
CA ASN A 555 53.90 -2.83 -5.64
C ASN A 555 54.10 -1.84 -4.48
N ILE A 556 53.05 -1.15 -4.01
CA ILE A 556 53.15 -0.01 -3.07
C ILE A 556 52.33 -0.24 -1.79
N SER A 557 51.40 -1.22 -1.74
CA SER A 557 50.47 -1.40 -0.62
C SER A 557 51.10 -1.61 0.76
N SER A 558 52.33 -2.13 0.84
CA SER A 558 53.05 -2.27 2.12
C SER A 558 53.28 -0.92 2.82
N LYS A 559 53.32 0.17 2.04
CA LYS A 559 53.52 1.55 2.48
C LYS A 559 52.20 2.32 2.61
N LEU A 560 51.06 1.73 2.28
CA LEU A 560 49.74 2.37 2.36
C LEU A 560 48.88 1.70 3.43
N SER A 561 47.93 2.46 3.99
CA SER A 561 46.89 1.87 4.84
C SER A 561 46.02 0.89 4.06
N GLU A 562 45.49 -0.14 4.72
CA GLU A 562 44.50 -1.06 4.10
C GLU A 562 43.24 -0.32 3.60
N ASP A 563 43.01 0.87 4.14
CA ASP A 563 41.87 1.72 3.87
C ASP A 563 42.15 2.81 2.82
N TRP A 564 43.30 2.76 2.13
CA TRP A 564 43.66 3.79 1.14
C TRP A 564 42.62 3.96 0.03
N THR A 565 41.89 2.88 -0.32
CA THR A 565 40.82 2.92 -1.31
C THR A 565 39.57 3.69 -0.85
N LYS A 566 39.43 3.98 0.45
CA LYS A 566 38.39 4.87 0.98
C LYS A 566 38.72 6.35 0.74
N GLN A 567 40.01 6.65 0.62
CA GLN A 567 40.55 8.02 0.55
C GLN A 567 40.80 8.44 -0.91
N PHE A 568 41.13 7.46 -1.77
CA PHE A 568 41.21 7.62 -3.21
C PHE A 568 40.28 6.62 -3.89
N THR A 569 39.10 7.08 -4.27
CA THR A 569 37.97 6.28 -4.75
C THR A 569 37.98 6.08 -6.27
N THR A 570 37.08 5.23 -6.78
CA THR A 570 36.82 5.11 -8.22
C THR A 570 36.43 6.46 -8.84
N ALA A 571 35.65 7.28 -8.12
CA ALA A 571 35.22 8.59 -8.61
C ALA A 571 36.40 9.57 -8.73
N ASP A 572 37.35 9.54 -7.78
CA ASP A 572 38.57 10.36 -7.83
C ASP A 572 39.46 9.95 -9.01
N PHE A 573 39.62 8.64 -9.22
CA PHE A 573 40.35 8.11 -10.37
C PHE A 573 39.69 8.54 -11.69
N ASP A 574 38.37 8.38 -11.79
CA ASP A 574 37.60 8.73 -12.98
C ASP A 574 37.67 10.24 -13.28
N LYS A 575 37.64 11.09 -12.25
CA LYS A 575 37.82 12.55 -12.39
C LYS A 575 39.18 12.89 -12.97
N LEU A 576 40.26 12.33 -12.42
CA LEU A 576 41.63 12.55 -12.93
C LEU A 576 41.79 12.00 -14.35
N LYS A 577 41.14 10.88 -14.64
CA LYS A 577 41.11 10.26 -15.97
C LYS A 577 40.38 11.13 -17.00
N LEU A 578 39.29 11.79 -16.62
CA LEU A 578 38.62 12.79 -17.45
C LEU A 578 39.47 14.06 -17.67
N GLN A 579 40.27 14.47 -16.69
CA GLN A 579 41.26 15.53 -16.89
C GLN A 579 42.39 15.10 -17.83
N GLN A 580 42.84 13.84 -17.73
CA GLN A 580 43.79 13.27 -18.69
C GLN A 580 43.25 13.37 -20.11
N LEU A 581 41.95 13.03 -20.32
CA LEU A 581 41.28 13.16 -21.61
C LEU A 581 41.31 14.59 -22.15
N LYS A 582 41.06 15.61 -21.31
CA LYS A 582 41.14 17.03 -21.70
C LYS A 582 42.54 17.44 -22.18
N GLY A 583 43.58 16.84 -21.61
CA GLY A 583 44.98 17.12 -21.93
C GLY A 583 45.54 16.33 -23.13
N LEU A 584 44.75 15.47 -23.78
CA LEU A 584 45.21 14.72 -24.95
C LEU A 584 45.30 15.61 -26.19
N ASP A 585 46.44 15.52 -26.88
CA ASP A 585 46.86 16.39 -27.98
C ASP A 585 46.55 15.85 -29.38
N THR A 586 46.21 14.55 -29.50
CA THR A 586 45.93 13.91 -30.79
C THR A 586 44.60 13.15 -30.82
N THR A 587 43.94 13.17 -31.97
CA THR A 587 42.67 12.46 -32.21
C THR A 587 42.78 10.96 -31.98
N GLN A 588 43.92 10.35 -32.32
CA GLN A 588 44.15 8.92 -32.10
C GLN A 588 44.13 8.59 -30.61
N LYS A 589 44.83 9.36 -29.77
CA LYS A 589 44.85 9.14 -28.31
C LYS A 589 43.47 9.34 -27.69
N VAL A 590 42.73 10.37 -28.13
CA VAL A 590 41.35 10.62 -27.68
C VAL A 590 40.44 9.44 -28.04
N ARG A 591 40.51 8.93 -29.27
CA ARG A 591 39.71 7.79 -29.71
C ARG A 591 40.07 6.51 -28.95
N GLU A 592 41.35 6.19 -28.82
CA GLU A 592 41.83 5.02 -28.07
C GLU A 592 41.36 5.06 -26.61
N TYR A 593 41.40 6.24 -25.98
CA TYR A 593 40.92 6.44 -24.62
C TYR A 593 39.41 6.23 -24.50
N VAL A 594 38.62 6.88 -25.38
CA VAL A 594 37.15 6.75 -25.37
C VAL A 594 36.72 5.31 -25.64
N ASP A 595 37.36 4.63 -26.59
CA ASP A 595 37.06 3.25 -26.94
C ASP A 595 37.41 2.29 -25.80
N ALA A 596 38.58 2.48 -25.16
CA ALA A 596 38.97 1.71 -23.98
C ALA A 596 37.98 1.89 -22.83
N ARG A 597 37.51 3.12 -22.59
CA ARG A 597 36.56 3.42 -21.51
C ARG A 597 35.17 2.85 -21.80
N LEU A 598 34.70 2.91 -23.05
CA LEU A 598 33.44 2.29 -23.45
C LEU A 598 33.50 0.75 -23.34
N ASP A 599 34.62 0.13 -23.67
CA ASP A 599 34.85 -1.31 -23.52
C ASP A 599 34.89 -1.74 -22.05
N GLU A 600 35.56 -0.96 -21.20
CA GLU A 600 35.58 -1.18 -19.74
C GLU A 600 34.17 -1.13 -19.14
N LEU A 601 33.44 -0.05 -19.41
CA LEU A 601 32.05 0.08 -18.99
C LEU A 601 31.28 -1.17 -19.46
N SER A 602 31.32 -1.49 -20.75
CA SER A 602 30.63 -2.67 -21.30
C SER A 602 30.98 -3.99 -20.60
N LYS A 603 32.25 -4.22 -20.23
CA LYS A 603 32.72 -5.44 -19.54
C LYS A 603 32.28 -5.53 -18.07
N VAL A 604 32.40 -4.44 -17.33
CA VAL A 604 31.97 -4.36 -15.92
C VAL A 604 30.47 -4.70 -15.81
N PHE A 605 29.67 -4.28 -16.81
CA PHE A 605 28.23 -4.51 -16.82
C PHE A 605 27.82 -5.86 -17.43
N ALA A 606 28.61 -6.43 -18.35
CA ALA A 606 28.37 -7.78 -18.85
C ALA A 606 28.43 -8.84 -17.72
N LEU A 607 29.30 -8.66 -16.73
CA LEU A 607 29.42 -9.54 -15.56
C LEU A 607 28.24 -9.42 -14.56
N GLY A 608 27.62 -8.23 -14.46
CA GLY A 608 26.43 -8.02 -13.63
C GLY A 608 25.16 -8.63 -14.24
N SER A 609 25.01 -8.52 -15.56
CA SER A 609 23.81 -8.97 -16.29
C SER A 609 23.64 -10.50 -16.42
N GLN A 610 24.71 -11.29 -16.26
CA GLN A 610 24.69 -12.75 -16.47
C GLN A 610 23.85 -13.59 -15.49
N ARG A 611 23.24 -12.98 -14.45
CA ARG A 611 22.39 -13.68 -13.46
C ARG A 611 20.92 -13.28 -13.49
N PHE A 612 20.50 -12.41 -14.41
CA PHE A 612 19.16 -11.83 -14.41
C PHE A 612 18.40 -12.13 -15.71
N TRP A 613 17.07 -11.92 -15.69
CA TRP A 613 16.22 -12.09 -16.87
C TRP A 613 16.72 -11.11 -17.95
N ASP A 614 17.05 -11.61 -19.13
CA ASP A 614 17.49 -10.75 -20.24
C ASP A 614 16.36 -9.79 -20.70
N GLU A 615 16.71 -8.74 -21.46
CA GLU A 615 15.75 -7.75 -21.97
C GLU A 615 14.61 -8.38 -22.78
N THR A 616 14.87 -9.51 -23.46
CA THR A 616 13.86 -10.23 -24.23
C THR A 616 12.88 -10.95 -23.31
N GLN A 617 13.36 -11.53 -22.21
CA GLN A 617 12.54 -12.17 -21.19
C GLN A 617 11.68 -11.14 -20.46
N LEU A 618 12.22 -9.97 -20.12
CA LEU A 618 11.47 -8.88 -19.50
C LEU A 618 10.44 -8.25 -20.45
N ARG A 619 10.79 -8.10 -21.73
CA ARG A 619 9.86 -7.63 -22.76
C ARG A 619 8.75 -8.64 -23.03
N ARG A 620 9.08 -9.93 -23.20
CA ARG A 620 8.09 -11.01 -23.36
C ARG A 620 7.22 -11.18 -22.12
N PHE A 621 7.80 -11.02 -20.92
CA PHE A 621 7.02 -10.95 -19.69
C PHE A 621 5.99 -9.84 -19.75
N ARG A 622 6.36 -8.63 -20.20
CA ARG A 622 5.46 -7.48 -20.39
C ARG A 622 4.40 -7.71 -21.47
N GLU A 623 4.80 -8.25 -22.62
CA GLU A 623 3.92 -8.52 -23.77
C GLU A 623 2.87 -9.58 -23.43
N ASN A 624 3.28 -10.65 -22.74
CA ASN A 624 2.37 -11.69 -22.23
C ASN A 624 1.60 -11.24 -20.98
N PHE A 625 1.92 -10.07 -20.41
CA PHE A 625 1.26 -9.52 -19.24
C PHE A 625 -0.07 -8.82 -19.57
N ASN A 626 -0.40 -8.57 -20.83
CA ASN A 626 -1.68 -7.97 -21.20
C ASN A 626 -2.89 -8.89 -20.96
N ASP A 627 -2.66 -10.15 -20.57
CA ASP A 627 -3.65 -11.11 -20.10
C ASP A 627 -4.03 -10.90 -18.60
N ARG A 628 -4.00 -9.64 -18.13
CA ARG A 628 -4.09 -9.21 -16.71
C ARG A 628 -5.34 -9.72 -15.98
N GLU A 629 -6.41 -9.98 -16.72
CA GLU A 629 -7.70 -10.43 -16.17
C GLU A 629 -7.74 -11.93 -15.87
N ASN A 630 -6.91 -12.74 -16.54
CA ASN A 630 -6.95 -14.20 -16.43
C ASN A 630 -6.14 -14.73 -15.24
N TRP A 631 -5.08 -14.04 -14.82
CA TRP A 631 -4.17 -14.56 -13.78
C TRP A 631 -4.73 -14.42 -12.36
N PHE A 632 -5.68 -13.50 -12.18
CA PHE A 632 -6.37 -13.25 -10.91
C PHE A 632 -7.88 -13.26 -11.08
N ASN A 633 -8.38 -14.15 -11.94
CA ASN A 633 -9.82 -14.35 -12.11
C ASN A 633 -10.48 -14.55 -10.72
N PRO A 634 -11.45 -13.68 -10.35
CA PRO A 634 -12.16 -13.73 -9.06
C PRO A 634 -12.83 -15.07 -8.73
N ALA A 635 -12.97 -15.98 -9.72
CA ALA A 635 -13.51 -17.33 -9.54
C ALA A 635 -12.65 -18.26 -8.64
N PHE A 636 -11.44 -17.85 -8.23
CA PHE A 636 -10.44 -18.74 -7.59
C PHE A 636 -9.86 -18.28 -6.24
N MET A 637 -10.52 -17.38 -5.50
CA MET A 637 -9.91 -16.68 -4.34
C MET A 637 -9.30 -17.55 -3.22
N GLY A 638 -9.73 -18.80 -3.02
CA GLY A 638 -9.09 -19.68 -2.03
C GLY A 638 -7.67 -20.15 -2.42
N LYS A 639 -7.43 -20.37 -3.72
CA LYS A 639 -6.14 -20.83 -4.28
C LYS A 639 -5.31 -19.65 -4.79
N SER A 640 -5.93 -18.63 -5.39
CA SER A 640 -5.23 -17.43 -5.84
C SER A 640 -4.66 -16.61 -4.68
N LYS A 641 -5.29 -16.59 -3.49
CA LYS A 641 -4.70 -15.97 -2.30
C LYS A 641 -3.44 -16.71 -1.82
N ALA A 642 -3.50 -18.03 -1.65
CA ALA A 642 -2.36 -18.81 -1.21
C ALA A 642 -1.22 -18.86 -2.26
N ASP A 643 -1.56 -18.83 -3.55
CA ASP A 643 -0.59 -18.75 -4.64
C ASP A 643 -0.03 -17.33 -4.78
N ALA A 644 -0.82 -16.26 -4.58
CA ALA A 644 -0.34 -14.89 -4.47
C ALA A 644 0.59 -14.70 -3.26
N GLU A 645 0.25 -15.24 -2.08
CA GLU A 645 1.11 -15.24 -0.89
C GLU A 645 2.47 -15.94 -1.15
N LYS A 646 2.49 -16.99 -1.99
CA LYS A 646 3.73 -17.69 -2.38
C LYS A 646 4.50 -17.01 -3.52
N MET A 647 3.80 -16.35 -4.44
CA MET A 647 4.41 -15.70 -5.62
C MET A 647 4.89 -14.30 -5.32
N LYS A 648 4.23 -13.56 -4.41
CA LYS A 648 4.59 -12.20 -4.03
C LYS A 648 6.09 -12.06 -3.68
N PRO A 649 6.71 -12.91 -2.84
CA PRO A 649 8.14 -12.80 -2.57
C PRO A 649 9.06 -12.99 -3.79
N LYS A 650 8.61 -13.73 -4.81
CA LYS A 650 9.35 -13.95 -6.07
C LYS A 650 9.24 -12.74 -6.99
N PHE A 651 8.04 -12.15 -7.09
CA PHE A 651 7.83 -10.92 -7.86
C PHE A 651 8.49 -9.71 -7.21
N GLU A 652 8.47 -9.62 -5.87
CA GLU A 652 9.29 -8.64 -5.14
C GLU A 652 10.78 -8.87 -5.42
N ALA A 653 11.25 -10.12 -5.55
CA ALA A 653 12.64 -10.39 -5.92
C ALA A 653 12.96 -9.94 -7.34
N LEU A 654 12.04 -10.13 -8.27
CA LEU A 654 12.18 -9.65 -9.64
C LEU A 654 12.19 -8.11 -9.69
N ALA A 655 11.30 -7.44 -8.95
CA ALA A 655 11.24 -5.98 -8.87
C ALA A 655 12.56 -5.41 -8.35
N ARG A 656 13.08 -6.01 -7.26
CA ARG A 656 14.41 -5.68 -6.71
C ARG A 656 15.53 -5.84 -7.74
N ASN A 657 15.49 -6.89 -8.56
CA ASN A 657 16.51 -7.11 -9.59
C ASN A 657 16.42 -6.08 -10.72
N ILE A 658 15.20 -5.70 -11.13
CA ILE A 658 15.01 -4.65 -12.15
C ILE A 658 15.50 -3.30 -11.62
N ASP A 659 15.26 -2.98 -10.34
CA ASP A 659 15.77 -1.75 -9.72
C ASP A 659 17.32 -1.70 -9.74
N ILE A 660 18.01 -2.84 -9.52
CA ILE A 660 19.48 -2.91 -9.64
C ILE A 660 19.94 -2.61 -11.07
N ILE A 661 19.27 -3.18 -12.08
CA ILE A 661 19.58 -2.94 -13.49
C ILE A 661 19.38 -1.46 -13.85
N ILE A 662 18.31 -0.84 -13.34
CA ILE A 662 18.05 0.60 -13.53
C ILE A 662 19.22 1.42 -12.96
N GLN A 663 19.64 1.16 -11.72
CA GLN A 663 20.79 1.85 -11.10
C GLN A 663 22.08 1.70 -11.91
N GLU A 664 22.39 0.49 -12.38
CA GLU A 664 23.59 0.22 -13.18
C GLU A 664 23.57 0.98 -14.53
N ARG A 665 22.40 1.06 -15.18
CA ARG A 665 22.24 1.77 -16.45
C ARG A 665 22.33 3.30 -16.28
N GLU A 666 21.87 3.83 -15.15
CA GLU A 666 22.03 5.25 -14.85
C GLU A 666 23.49 5.64 -14.64
N TYR A 667 24.24 4.83 -13.91
CA TYR A 667 25.68 5.03 -13.76
C TYR A 667 26.41 5.01 -15.12
N GLN A 668 26.02 4.12 -16.04
CA GLN A 668 26.57 4.11 -17.41
C GLN A 668 26.29 5.41 -18.16
N ARG A 669 25.05 5.90 -18.05
CA ARG A 669 24.62 7.14 -18.71
C ARG A 669 25.46 8.32 -18.24
N GLU A 670 25.61 8.46 -16.93
CA GLU A 670 26.38 9.55 -16.32
C GLU A 670 27.88 9.48 -16.71
N ALA A 671 28.47 8.29 -16.68
CA ALA A 671 29.86 8.09 -17.08
C ALA A 671 30.11 8.50 -18.54
N ILE A 672 29.16 8.23 -19.45
CA ILE A 672 29.26 8.61 -20.87
C ILE A 672 29.01 10.11 -21.06
N GLU A 673 28.04 10.71 -20.35
CA GLU A 673 27.83 12.16 -20.34
C GLU A 673 29.08 12.90 -19.85
N ALA A 674 29.75 12.37 -18.82
CA ALA A 674 31.00 12.92 -18.33
C ALA A 674 32.12 12.87 -19.39
N LEU A 675 32.19 11.81 -20.22
CA LEU A 675 33.12 11.78 -21.36
C LEU A 675 32.82 12.91 -22.36
N ILE A 676 31.55 13.09 -22.74
CA ILE A 676 31.14 14.15 -23.69
C ILE A 676 31.53 15.55 -23.18
N ARG A 677 31.28 15.82 -21.89
CA ARG A 677 31.62 17.10 -21.25
C ARG A 677 33.12 17.38 -21.18
N ASN A 678 33.96 16.34 -21.21
CA ASN A 678 35.42 16.47 -21.03
C ASN A 678 36.23 16.20 -22.32
N LEU A 679 35.58 16.06 -23.48
CA LEU A 679 36.28 15.97 -24.77
C LEU A 679 37.08 17.25 -25.08
N PRO A 680 38.30 17.14 -25.67
CA PRO A 680 39.07 18.29 -26.12
C PRO A 680 38.27 19.13 -27.13
N GLY A 681 38.18 20.45 -26.92
CA GLY A 681 37.43 21.38 -27.79
C GLY A 681 36.03 21.77 -27.31
N HIS A 682 35.55 21.24 -26.17
CA HIS A 682 34.24 21.63 -25.62
C HIS A 682 34.17 23.09 -25.11
N THR A 683 35.28 23.66 -24.66
CA THR A 683 35.36 25.01 -24.05
C THR A 683 36.12 26.05 -24.90
N GLY A 684 36.63 25.67 -26.08
CA GLY A 684 37.40 26.60 -26.94
C GLY A 684 38.84 26.88 -26.49
N GLU A 685 39.32 26.28 -25.39
CA GLU A 685 40.63 26.62 -24.78
C GLU A 685 41.78 25.63 -25.08
N GLY A 686 41.56 24.61 -25.93
CA GLY A 686 42.61 23.67 -26.33
C GLY A 686 43.41 24.15 -27.54
N THR A 687 44.72 24.40 -27.38
CA THR A 687 45.67 24.84 -28.43
C THR A 687 46.13 23.71 -29.38
N GLY A 688 45.39 22.61 -29.47
CA GLY A 688 45.71 21.47 -30.33
C GLY A 688 45.01 21.57 -31.69
N ASN A 689 45.69 21.13 -32.74
CA ASN A 689 45.18 21.00 -34.11
C ASN A 689 44.14 19.85 -34.22
N TYR A 690 43.11 19.88 -33.37
CA TYR A 690 42.08 18.86 -33.25
C TYR A 690 40.98 19.11 -34.30
N PRO A 691 40.83 18.22 -35.30
CA PRO A 691 39.87 18.45 -36.39
C PRO A 691 38.42 18.34 -35.87
N LYS A 692 37.62 19.39 -36.11
CA LYS A 692 36.20 19.46 -35.71
C LYS A 692 35.37 18.24 -36.18
N GLU A 693 35.68 17.69 -37.35
CA GLU A 693 34.96 16.54 -37.93
C GLU A 693 35.14 15.24 -37.15
N GLU A 694 36.29 15.03 -36.50
CA GLU A 694 36.56 13.83 -35.71
C GLU A 694 35.99 13.94 -34.29
N ASP A 695 35.94 15.16 -33.72
CA ASP A 695 35.17 15.45 -32.50
C ASP A 695 33.69 15.09 -32.68
N GLU A 696 33.11 15.52 -33.80
CA GLU A 696 31.71 15.27 -34.13
C GLU A 696 31.41 13.76 -34.25
N LYS A 697 32.34 12.97 -34.82
CA LYS A 697 32.21 11.50 -34.88
C LYS A 697 32.23 10.86 -33.48
N ILE A 698 33.12 11.30 -32.59
CA ILE A 698 33.21 10.76 -31.22
C ILE A 698 31.96 11.16 -30.42
N ARG A 699 31.52 12.42 -30.50
CA ARG A 699 30.27 12.88 -29.88
C ARG A 699 29.07 12.09 -30.37
N LYS A 700 28.93 11.91 -31.69
CA LYS A 700 27.85 11.11 -32.28
C LYS A 700 27.86 9.66 -31.80
N LYS A 701 29.05 9.06 -31.61
CA LYS A 701 29.19 7.71 -31.03
C LYS A 701 28.72 7.66 -29.57
N LEU A 702 29.13 8.62 -28.75
CA LEU A 702 28.74 8.70 -27.34
C LEU A 702 27.25 9.01 -27.18
N ASP A 703 26.69 9.94 -27.95
CA ASP A 703 25.26 10.23 -28.02
C ASP A 703 24.45 9.02 -28.47
N GLY A 704 24.98 8.25 -29.43
CA GLY A 704 24.39 6.98 -29.84
C GLY A 704 24.29 5.99 -28.67
N LYS A 705 25.34 5.90 -27.85
CA LYS A 705 25.35 5.04 -26.65
C LYS A 705 24.42 5.55 -25.55
N ILE A 706 24.35 6.86 -25.32
CA ILE A 706 23.36 7.44 -24.39
C ILE A 706 21.94 7.08 -24.84
N LYS A 707 21.62 7.21 -26.13
CA LYS A 707 20.30 6.84 -26.66
C LYS A 707 19.99 5.35 -26.48
N GLU A 708 20.96 4.47 -26.68
CA GLU A 708 20.80 3.03 -26.39
C GLU A 708 20.49 2.78 -24.91
N ILE A 709 21.22 3.45 -24.00
CA ILE A 709 21.02 3.35 -22.55
C ILE A 709 19.67 3.94 -22.12
N ASP A 710 19.28 5.10 -22.65
CA ASP A 710 18.00 5.75 -22.36
C ASP A 710 16.83 4.86 -22.80
N ALA A 711 16.92 4.24 -23.98
CA ALA A 711 15.91 3.28 -24.44
C ALA A 711 15.83 2.05 -23.51
N ALA A 712 16.97 1.54 -23.05
CA ALA A 712 17.02 0.44 -22.09
C ALA A 712 16.45 0.86 -20.71
N LEU A 713 16.78 2.05 -20.21
CA LEU A 713 16.27 2.61 -18.96
C LEU A 713 14.76 2.77 -18.99
N GLU A 714 14.23 3.36 -20.05
CA GLU A 714 12.80 3.53 -20.26
C GLU A 714 12.08 2.17 -20.27
N ASN A 715 12.68 1.16 -20.91
CA ASN A 715 12.16 -0.20 -20.86
C ASN A 715 12.20 -0.78 -19.44
N HIS A 716 13.32 -0.72 -18.73
CA HIS A 716 13.40 -1.27 -17.38
C HIS A 716 12.42 -0.58 -16.41
N LYS A 717 12.29 0.74 -16.48
CA LYS A 717 11.31 1.52 -15.69
C LYS A 717 9.88 1.07 -15.98
N LYS A 718 9.49 0.93 -17.25
CA LYS A 718 8.17 0.38 -17.63
C LYS A 718 7.94 -1.04 -17.11
N SER A 719 8.95 -1.91 -17.15
CA SER A 719 8.84 -3.26 -16.57
C SER A 719 8.67 -3.23 -15.05
N ARG A 720 9.38 -2.33 -14.37
CA ARG A 720 9.30 -2.13 -12.93
C ARG A 720 7.92 -1.64 -12.52
N ASP A 721 7.36 -0.66 -13.22
CA ASP A 721 6.03 -0.12 -12.90
C ASP A 721 4.92 -1.12 -13.20
N ALA A 722 5.02 -1.86 -14.31
CA ALA A 722 4.10 -2.97 -14.61
C ALA A 722 4.14 -4.05 -13.52
N LEU A 723 5.33 -4.35 -12.99
CA LEU A 723 5.49 -5.32 -11.91
C LEU A 723 5.00 -4.80 -10.56
N GLN A 724 5.11 -3.49 -10.30
CA GLN A 724 4.55 -2.87 -9.11
C GLN A 724 3.01 -2.92 -9.10
N ASP A 725 2.37 -2.60 -10.24
CA ASP A 725 0.91 -2.74 -10.42
C ASP A 725 0.44 -4.17 -10.07
N VAL A 726 1.25 -5.17 -10.39
CA VAL A 726 0.97 -6.58 -10.06
C VAL A 726 1.10 -6.86 -8.57
N LEU A 727 2.17 -6.36 -7.95
CA LEU A 727 2.38 -6.52 -6.51
C LEU A 727 1.25 -5.86 -5.70
N ASP A 728 0.78 -4.70 -6.15
CA ASP A 728 -0.34 -3.98 -5.54
C ASP A 728 -1.65 -4.76 -5.69
N LYS A 729 -1.94 -5.28 -6.89
CA LYS A 729 -3.12 -6.14 -7.14
C LYS A 729 -3.06 -7.48 -6.40
N MET A 730 -1.87 -8.07 -6.29
CA MET A 730 -1.66 -9.27 -5.47
C MET A 730 -1.93 -8.97 -4.00
N GLN A 731 -1.48 -7.82 -3.51
CA GLN A 731 -1.72 -7.38 -2.14
C GLN A 731 -3.22 -7.14 -1.90
N GLU A 732 -3.91 -6.46 -2.82
CA GLU A 732 -5.36 -6.27 -2.78
C GLU A 732 -6.10 -7.62 -2.76
N ALA A 733 -5.69 -8.58 -3.60
CA ALA A 733 -6.26 -9.92 -3.63
C ALA A 733 -6.04 -10.69 -2.30
N ILE A 734 -4.86 -10.54 -1.69
CA ILE A 734 -4.53 -11.12 -0.37
C ILE A 734 -5.38 -10.49 0.75
N GLU A 735 -5.59 -9.18 0.70
CA GLU A 735 -6.31 -8.40 1.71
C GLU A 735 -7.84 -8.45 1.56
N SER A 736 -8.34 -8.72 0.35
CA SER A 736 -9.78 -8.72 0.10
C SER A 736 -10.49 -9.86 0.86
N LYS A 737 -11.54 -9.50 1.61
CA LYS A 737 -12.50 -10.43 2.23
C LYS A 737 -13.74 -10.70 1.35
N LYS A 738 -13.69 -10.35 0.06
CA LYS A 738 -14.87 -10.41 -0.83
C LYS A 738 -15.20 -11.86 -1.23
N VAL A 739 -16.48 -12.22 -1.12
CA VAL A 739 -17.02 -13.54 -1.50
C VAL A 739 -17.19 -13.63 -3.02
N ILE A 740 -16.64 -14.70 -3.60
CA ILE A 740 -16.52 -15.09 -5.03
C ILE A 740 -17.82 -14.93 -5.85
N GLN A 741 -17.69 -14.53 -7.13
CA GLN A 741 -18.73 -14.59 -8.19
C GLN A 741 -18.27 -15.58 -9.29
N LEU A 742 -19.11 -16.56 -9.66
CA LEU A 742 -18.81 -17.58 -10.67
C LEU A 742 -18.92 -17.02 -12.11
N PHE A 743 -19.78 -16.03 -12.33
CA PHE A 743 -20.12 -15.47 -13.65
C PHE A 743 -19.70 -14.00 -13.83
N GLY A 744 -18.75 -13.50 -13.03
CA GLY A 744 -18.37 -12.07 -13.01
C GLY A 744 -17.76 -11.53 -14.31
N SER A 745 -17.39 -12.40 -15.25
CA SER A 745 -16.82 -12.08 -16.57
C SER A 745 -17.69 -12.54 -17.75
N ASP A 746 -18.91 -13.03 -17.51
CA ASP A 746 -19.86 -13.30 -18.59
C ASP A 746 -20.41 -11.95 -19.13
N PRO A 747 -20.16 -11.57 -20.40
CA PRO A 747 -20.59 -10.28 -20.94
C PRO A 747 -22.12 -10.12 -20.94
N ASP A 748 -22.85 -11.24 -20.85
CA ASP A 748 -24.30 -11.26 -20.76
C ASP A 748 -24.82 -11.22 -19.32
N VAL A 749 -23.95 -11.14 -18.31
CA VAL A 749 -24.32 -11.03 -16.89
C VAL A 749 -23.68 -9.79 -16.29
N VAL A 750 -24.49 -8.76 -16.04
CA VAL A 750 -24.03 -7.53 -15.39
C VAL A 750 -24.25 -7.64 -13.89
N SER A 751 -23.20 -7.46 -13.09
CA SER A 751 -23.22 -7.64 -11.63
C SER A 751 -22.98 -6.34 -10.90
N GLU A 752 -23.93 -5.95 -10.05
CA GLU A 752 -23.86 -4.73 -9.23
C GLU A 752 -24.08 -5.06 -7.75
N VAL A 753 -23.34 -4.39 -6.87
CA VAL A 753 -23.40 -4.60 -5.42
C VAL A 753 -23.82 -3.30 -4.74
N PHE A 754 -24.94 -3.34 -4.04
CA PHE A 754 -25.53 -2.21 -3.34
C PHE A 754 -25.43 -2.42 -1.83
N LYS A 755 -25.04 -1.40 -1.07
CA LYS A 755 -24.97 -1.46 0.39
C LYS A 755 -26.30 -1.00 1.01
N LYS A 756 -26.81 -1.73 1.99
CA LYS A 756 -28.04 -1.40 2.71
C LYS A 756 -27.99 0.01 3.27
N GLY A 757 -29.05 0.80 3.00
CA GLY A 757 -29.15 2.20 3.42
C GLY A 757 -28.40 3.21 2.54
N THR A 758 -28.05 2.87 1.30
CA THR A 758 -27.78 3.87 0.25
C THR A 758 -29.04 4.13 -0.58
N PRO A 759 -29.20 5.33 -1.20
CA PRO A 759 -30.31 5.61 -2.10
C PRO A 759 -30.44 4.57 -3.22
N GLU A 760 -29.30 4.12 -3.75
CA GLU A 760 -29.22 3.13 -4.82
C GLU A 760 -29.69 1.75 -4.36
N TYR A 761 -29.48 1.39 -3.08
CA TYR A 761 -30.00 0.15 -2.49
C TYR A 761 -31.53 0.18 -2.35
N GLU A 762 -32.10 1.28 -1.85
CA GLU A 762 -33.56 1.40 -1.70
C GLU A 762 -34.25 1.57 -3.07
N GLU A 763 -33.60 2.24 -4.03
CA GLU A 763 -34.07 2.31 -5.42
C GLU A 763 -34.02 0.94 -6.11
N ALA A 764 -32.94 0.18 -5.92
CA ALA A 764 -32.77 -1.15 -6.46
C ALA A 764 -33.75 -2.18 -5.85
N LYS A 765 -34.15 -1.97 -4.59
CA LYS A 765 -35.14 -2.80 -3.86
C LYS A 765 -36.60 -2.38 -4.11
N GLY A 766 -36.84 -1.08 -4.33
CA GLY A 766 -38.16 -0.46 -4.43
C GLY A 766 -38.71 -0.27 -5.84
N LYS A 767 -37.96 -0.61 -6.90
CA LYS A 767 -38.52 -0.68 -8.26
C LYS A 767 -39.50 -1.84 -8.36
N ASP A 768 -40.78 -1.55 -8.16
CA ASP A 768 -41.85 -2.36 -8.71
C ASP A 768 -41.62 -2.52 -10.21
N LEU A 769 -41.66 -3.79 -10.63
CA LEU A 769 -41.47 -4.24 -11.99
C LEU A 769 -42.59 -3.69 -12.88
N SER A 770 -42.39 -2.53 -13.48
CA SER A 770 -43.17 -2.15 -14.66
C SER A 770 -42.31 -2.28 -15.92
N PRO A 771 -42.49 -3.34 -16.72
CA PRO A 771 -42.39 -3.18 -18.17
C PRO A 771 -43.51 -2.24 -18.60
N ASP A 772 -43.29 -1.38 -19.59
CA ASP A 772 -44.35 -0.61 -20.24
C ASP A 772 -45.38 -1.51 -20.97
N HIS A 773 -46.18 -2.26 -20.20
CA HIS A 773 -47.65 -2.17 -20.12
C HIS A 773 -48.24 -3.54 -19.71
N VAL A 774 -48.45 -3.76 -18.39
CA VAL A 774 -49.47 -4.70 -17.91
C VAL A 774 -50.67 -3.86 -17.45
N ARG A 775 -51.77 -3.93 -18.21
CA ARG A 775 -53.07 -3.41 -17.76
C ARG A 775 -53.65 -4.35 -16.70
N ARG A 776 -54.15 -3.73 -15.63
CA ARG A 776 -54.80 -4.30 -14.44
C ARG A 776 -55.97 -5.22 -14.79
N THR A 777 -56.14 -6.28 -14.01
CA THR A 777 -57.44 -6.68 -13.44
C THR A 777 -57.23 -7.28 -12.04
N HIS A 778 -58.14 -6.93 -11.13
CA HIS A 778 -58.18 -7.26 -9.70
C HIS A 778 -58.47 -8.75 -9.43
N ILE A 779 -57.95 -9.29 -8.32
CA ILE A 779 -58.72 -10.14 -7.40
C ILE A 779 -58.31 -9.84 -5.95
N THR A 780 -59.34 -9.54 -5.15
CA THR A 780 -59.40 -9.32 -3.71
C THR A 780 -59.40 -10.61 -2.88
N HIS A 781 -58.82 -10.52 -1.69
CA HIS A 781 -59.04 -11.31 -0.45
C HIS A 781 -58.81 -12.83 -0.47
N GLY A 782 -57.80 -13.28 0.30
CA GLY A 782 -57.68 -14.69 0.69
C GLY A 782 -56.38 -15.06 1.39
N HIS A 783 -56.29 -14.72 2.68
CA HIS A 783 -55.39 -15.30 3.70
C HIS A 783 -53.88 -15.10 3.56
N VAL A 784 -53.38 -14.19 4.41
CA VAL A 784 -52.10 -14.35 5.11
C VAL A 784 -52.00 -15.77 5.67
N LYS A 785 -50.92 -16.47 5.32
CA LYS A 785 -50.31 -17.46 6.21
C LYS A 785 -48.82 -17.16 6.29
N GLU A 786 -48.44 -16.53 7.39
CA GLU A 786 -47.07 -16.55 7.88
C GLU A 786 -46.58 -18.00 7.98
N MET A 787 -45.38 -18.27 7.47
CA MET A 787 -44.41 -19.06 8.22
C MET A 787 -43.03 -18.42 8.11
N LYS A 788 -42.48 -18.12 9.29
CA LYS A 788 -41.16 -17.58 9.55
C LYS A 788 -40.08 -18.60 9.19
N MET A 789 -39.09 -18.18 8.41
CA MET A 789 -37.69 -18.33 8.78
C MET A 789 -37.09 -16.92 8.68
N HIS A 790 -36.33 -16.52 9.71
CA HIS A 790 -35.90 -15.15 10.04
C HIS A 790 -35.79 -14.17 8.86
N GLU A 791 -36.30 -12.94 9.03
CA GLU A 791 -35.91 -11.80 8.19
C GLU A 791 -34.38 -11.72 8.17
N ILE A 792 -33.80 -11.99 7.01
CA ILE A 792 -32.34 -12.02 6.84
C ILE A 792 -31.91 -10.58 6.56
N ASP A 793 -31.40 -9.90 7.57
CA ASP A 793 -30.75 -8.60 7.40
C ASP A 793 -29.37 -8.79 6.75
N SER A 794 -29.27 -8.45 5.46
CA SER A 794 -28.02 -8.29 4.72
C SER A 794 -27.55 -6.84 4.75
N ASP A 795 -26.25 -6.58 4.92
CA ASP A 795 -25.66 -5.25 4.68
C ASP A 795 -25.43 -4.97 3.18
N GLN A 796 -25.61 -5.98 2.32
CA GLN A 796 -25.39 -5.89 0.87
C GLN A 796 -26.47 -6.64 0.09
N VAL A 797 -27.06 -6.00 -0.91
CA VAL A 797 -27.85 -6.68 -1.95
C VAL A 797 -27.01 -6.72 -3.20
N ARG A 798 -26.92 -7.90 -3.82
CA ARG A 798 -26.25 -8.07 -5.10
C ARG A 798 -27.28 -8.33 -6.19
N ILE A 799 -27.19 -7.63 -7.31
CA ILE A 799 -28.10 -7.77 -8.44
C ILE A 799 -27.31 -8.27 -9.64
N TRP A 800 -27.84 -9.30 -10.31
CA TRP A 800 -27.39 -9.74 -11.62
C TRP A 800 -28.47 -9.52 -12.66
N ASP A 801 -28.15 -8.72 -13.68
CA ASP A 801 -28.95 -8.59 -14.88
C ASP A 801 -28.42 -9.53 -15.95
N VAL A 802 -29.19 -10.59 -16.25
CA VAL A 802 -28.89 -11.59 -17.27
C VAL A 802 -29.52 -11.16 -18.59
N LYS A 803 -28.68 -10.73 -19.54
CA LYS A 803 -29.07 -10.33 -20.89
C LYS A 803 -29.16 -11.55 -21.81
N THR A 804 -30.18 -11.56 -22.65
CA THR A 804 -30.33 -12.52 -23.76
C THR A 804 -30.68 -11.76 -25.02
N THR A 805 -29.92 -11.99 -26.09
CA THR A 805 -30.08 -11.30 -27.37
C THR A 805 -30.29 -12.32 -28.49
N LYS A 806 -31.34 -12.15 -29.30
CA LYS A 806 -31.62 -12.99 -30.48
C LYS A 806 -32.18 -12.10 -31.59
N GLY A 807 -31.60 -12.17 -32.79
CA GLY A 807 -32.08 -11.41 -33.95
C GLY A 807 -32.12 -9.88 -33.76
N GLY A 808 -31.21 -9.31 -32.96
CA GLY A 808 -31.18 -7.88 -32.65
C GLY A 808 -32.15 -7.41 -31.56
N LEU A 809 -33.04 -8.29 -31.08
CA LEU A 809 -33.90 -8.04 -29.91
C LEU A 809 -33.18 -8.48 -28.64
N THR A 810 -33.28 -7.68 -27.57
CA THR A 810 -32.67 -7.96 -26.26
C THR A 810 -33.74 -8.04 -25.17
N THR A 811 -33.68 -9.06 -24.32
CA THR A 811 -34.49 -9.18 -23.10
C THR A 811 -33.58 -9.39 -21.88
N ARG A 812 -34.10 -9.16 -20.67
CA ARG A 812 -33.33 -9.27 -19.42
C ARG A 812 -34.10 -10.05 -18.36
N GLY A 813 -33.43 -10.97 -17.67
CA GLY A 813 -33.85 -11.52 -16.39
C GLY A 813 -33.00 -10.94 -15.27
N ARG A 814 -33.54 -10.87 -14.05
CA ARG A 814 -32.86 -10.26 -12.91
C ARG A 814 -32.79 -11.21 -11.72
N ILE A 815 -31.62 -11.32 -11.11
CA ILE A 815 -31.38 -12.14 -9.91
C ILE A 815 -30.93 -11.20 -8.80
N ILE A 816 -31.55 -11.28 -7.64
CA ILE A 816 -31.23 -10.50 -6.44
C ILE A 816 -30.77 -11.47 -5.36
N GLU A 817 -29.54 -11.30 -4.91
CA GLU A 817 -28.91 -12.09 -3.86
C GLU A 817 -28.81 -11.29 -2.56
N GLU A 818 -29.34 -11.89 -1.48
CA GLU A 818 -29.32 -11.35 -0.11
C GLU A 818 -28.52 -12.31 0.80
N HIS A 819 -27.55 -11.78 1.55
CA HIS A 819 -26.67 -12.54 2.46
C HIS A 819 -27.03 -12.30 3.93
N GLY A 820 -26.98 -13.33 4.79
CA GLY A 820 -27.21 -13.13 6.23
C GLY A 820 -25.96 -12.74 7.02
N LEU A 821 -26.11 -11.83 7.99
CA LEU A 821 -25.09 -11.50 9.02
C LEU A 821 -25.23 -12.26 10.36
N THR A 822 -26.17 -13.20 10.51
CA THR A 822 -26.33 -13.91 11.80
C THR A 822 -25.09 -14.71 12.21
N PRO A 823 -24.68 -14.68 13.51
CA PRO A 823 -23.70 -15.60 14.05
C PRO A 823 -24.17 -17.03 13.78
N SER A 824 -23.26 -17.89 13.33
CA SER A 824 -23.48 -19.34 13.23
C SER A 824 -24.20 -19.86 14.47
N ALA A 825 -25.44 -20.35 14.32
CA ALA A 825 -26.12 -21.07 15.39
C ALA A 825 -25.21 -22.26 15.80
N LYS A 826 -24.99 -22.43 17.11
CA LYS A 826 -24.25 -23.58 17.64
C LYS A 826 -24.97 -24.86 17.23
N VAL A 827 -24.39 -25.62 16.30
CA VAL A 827 -24.73 -27.04 16.09
C VAL A 827 -23.75 -27.89 16.90
N TYR A 828 -24.27 -28.90 17.58
CA TYR A 828 -23.57 -29.77 18.53
C TYR A 828 -22.36 -30.51 17.93
N ALA A 829 -21.52 -31.00 18.85
CA ALA A 829 -20.14 -31.45 18.80
C ALA A 829 -19.64 -32.47 17.72
N SER A 830 -20.34 -32.75 16.61
CA SER A 830 -19.86 -33.75 15.62
C SER A 830 -19.55 -33.23 14.21
N ASP A 831 -20.04 -32.07 13.76
CA ASP A 831 -19.82 -31.62 12.38
C ASP A 831 -19.27 -30.18 12.33
N LYS A 832 -17.97 -30.04 12.03
CA LYS A 832 -17.24 -28.75 11.96
C LYS A 832 -17.48 -27.98 10.66
N GLN A 833 -18.70 -27.86 10.15
CA GLN A 833 -18.97 -27.02 8.96
C GLN A 833 -20.09 -26.02 9.21
N LYS A 834 -19.75 -24.74 9.02
CA LYS A 834 -20.68 -23.59 9.07
C LYS A 834 -21.33 -23.44 7.70
N ILE A 835 -22.67 -23.40 7.63
CA ILE A 835 -23.43 -23.06 6.42
C ILE A 835 -24.03 -21.66 6.61
N THR A 836 -23.75 -20.73 5.71
CA THR A 836 -24.36 -19.39 5.71
C THR A 836 -25.65 -19.40 4.87
N PRO A 837 -26.83 -19.07 5.44
CA PRO A 837 -28.06 -18.99 4.67
C PRO A 837 -27.96 -17.90 3.59
N THR A 838 -28.37 -18.20 2.36
CA THR A 838 -28.42 -17.27 1.23
C THR A 838 -29.82 -17.27 0.64
N LYS A 839 -30.38 -16.08 0.38
CA LYS A 839 -31.69 -15.92 -0.27
C LYS A 839 -31.49 -15.36 -1.67
N LEU A 840 -32.05 -16.04 -2.67
CA LEU A 840 -32.09 -15.59 -4.05
C LEU A 840 -33.54 -15.23 -4.41
N THR A 841 -33.78 -13.98 -4.77
CA THR A 841 -35.04 -13.50 -5.35
C THR A 841 -34.83 -13.33 -6.84
N ILE A 842 -35.71 -13.89 -7.67
CA ILE A 842 -35.45 -13.98 -9.11
C ILE A 842 -36.68 -13.51 -9.87
N ASP A 843 -36.45 -12.63 -10.84
CA ASP A 843 -37.45 -12.12 -11.76
C ASP A 843 -37.14 -12.57 -13.18
N MET A 844 -38.10 -13.26 -13.79
CA MET A 844 -37.99 -13.85 -15.12
C MET A 844 -38.80 -13.03 -16.13
N PRO A 845 -38.27 -12.83 -17.36
CA PRO A 845 -38.99 -12.07 -18.37
C PRO A 845 -40.34 -12.74 -18.72
N LYS A 846 -41.40 -11.93 -18.86
CA LYS A 846 -42.78 -12.38 -19.19
C LYS A 846 -43.28 -11.73 -20.49
N GLY A 847 -44.22 -12.40 -21.16
CA GLY A 847 -44.88 -11.90 -22.38
C GLY A 847 -44.30 -12.44 -23.68
N GLY A 848 -44.68 -11.84 -24.82
CA GLY A 848 -44.26 -12.22 -26.17
C GLY A 848 -45.43 -12.22 -27.17
N ARG A 849 -45.43 -11.29 -28.12
CA ARG A 849 -46.53 -11.14 -29.11
C ARG A 849 -46.26 -11.93 -30.39
N THR A 850 -44.99 -12.10 -30.77
CA THR A 850 -44.56 -12.86 -31.95
C THR A 850 -43.86 -14.16 -31.56
N THR A 851 -43.73 -15.10 -32.51
CA THR A 851 -43.03 -16.38 -32.29
C THR A 851 -41.56 -16.17 -31.89
N GLU A 852 -40.85 -15.25 -32.56
CA GLU A 852 -39.45 -14.91 -32.25
C GLU A 852 -39.29 -14.32 -30.84
N GLN A 853 -40.22 -13.48 -30.39
CA GLN A 853 -40.21 -12.93 -29.03
C GLN A 853 -40.49 -14.02 -27.98
N LYS A 854 -41.39 -14.96 -28.28
CA LYS A 854 -41.67 -16.09 -27.38
C LYS A 854 -40.44 -16.98 -27.22
N GLU A 855 -39.74 -17.30 -28.30
CA GLU A 855 -38.50 -18.07 -28.25
C GLU A 855 -37.38 -17.34 -27.50
N LEU A 856 -37.21 -16.03 -27.74
CA LEU A 856 -36.23 -15.21 -27.01
C LEU A 856 -36.51 -15.19 -25.50
N ILE A 857 -37.78 -15.13 -25.10
CA ILE A 857 -38.19 -15.14 -23.70
C ILE A 857 -37.99 -16.52 -23.07
N GLU A 858 -38.23 -17.61 -23.80
CA GLU A 858 -37.91 -18.96 -23.36
C GLU A 858 -36.40 -19.14 -23.12
N GLU A 859 -35.54 -18.71 -24.06
CA GLU A 859 -34.08 -18.74 -23.93
C GLU A 859 -33.61 -17.92 -22.72
N ALA A 860 -34.19 -16.74 -22.50
CA ALA A 860 -33.87 -15.89 -21.36
C ALA A 860 -34.27 -16.50 -20.02
N ARG A 861 -35.42 -17.18 -19.95
CA ARG A 861 -35.86 -17.92 -18.75
C ARG A 861 -34.92 -19.07 -18.43
N VAL A 862 -34.52 -19.86 -19.44
CA VAL A 862 -33.54 -20.95 -19.27
C VAL A 862 -32.21 -20.41 -18.76
N LYS A 863 -31.66 -19.37 -19.40
CA LYS A 863 -30.37 -18.77 -19.03
C LYS A 863 -30.40 -18.21 -17.60
N THR A 864 -31.43 -17.45 -17.25
CA THR A 864 -31.60 -16.86 -15.91
C THR A 864 -31.71 -17.94 -14.84
N ALA A 865 -32.48 -19.01 -15.09
CA ALA A 865 -32.60 -20.15 -14.17
C ALA A 865 -31.25 -20.83 -13.93
N MET A 866 -30.50 -21.10 -15.01
CA MET A 866 -29.21 -21.77 -14.94
C MET A 866 -28.14 -20.94 -14.22
N VAL A 867 -28.05 -19.64 -14.51
CA VAL A 867 -27.11 -18.73 -13.84
C VAL A 867 -27.38 -18.70 -12.33
N ALA A 868 -28.63 -18.50 -11.92
CA ALA A 868 -28.99 -18.46 -10.51
C ALA A 868 -28.69 -19.79 -9.79
N VAL A 869 -29.05 -20.93 -10.39
CA VAL A 869 -28.83 -22.25 -9.79
C VAL A 869 -27.34 -22.58 -9.73
N CYS A 870 -26.59 -22.45 -10.82
CA CYS A 870 -25.16 -22.74 -10.80
C CYS A 870 -24.41 -21.88 -9.78
N GLN A 871 -24.80 -20.62 -9.65
CA GLN A 871 -24.19 -19.71 -8.70
C GLN A 871 -24.53 -20.02 -7.23
N LEU A 872 -25.73 -20.53 -6.96
CA LEU A 872 -26.10 -21.10 -5.66
C LEU A 872 -25.18 -22.29 -5.32
N PHE A 873 -25.05 -23.24 -6.24
CA PHE A 873 -24.29 -24.48 -6.01
C PHE A 873 -22.79 -24.27 -5.89
N ALA A 874 -22.20 -23.31 -6.59
CA ALA A 874 -20.78 -22.98 -6.47
C ALA A 874 -20.38 -22.55 -5.04
N LYS A 875 -21.30 -21.92 -4.33
CA LYS A 875 -21.07 -21.41 -2.97
C LYS A 875 -21.19 -22.48 -1.89
N LEU A 876 -21.74 -23.65 -2.21
CA LEU A 876 -21.92 -24.73 -1.23
C LEU A 876 -20.58 -25.40 -0.93
N ASP A 877 -20.22 -25.47 0.35
CA ASP A 877 -19.02 -26.18 0.82
C ASP A 877 -19.26 -27.66 1.10
N VAL A 878 -20.54 -28.07 1.13
CA VAL A 878 -21.00 -29.45 1.31
C VAL A 878 -22.19 -29.74 0.40
N PRO A 879 -22.42 -31.01 0.01
CA PRO A 879 -23.63 -31.38 -0.72
C PRO A 879 -24.89 -31.05 0.10
N PRO A 880 -25.96 -30.56 -0.53
CA PRO A 880 -27.27 -30.51 0.11
C PRO A 880 -27.72 -31.88 0.59
N ASP A 881 -28.39 -31.93 1.73
CA ASP A 881 -29.00 -33.16 2.27
C ASP A 881 -30.39 -32.88 2.88
N GLU A 882 -31.01 -33.89 3.47
CA GLU A 882 -32.34 -33.76 4.09
C GLU A 882 -32.36 -32.82 5.31
N LYS A 883 -31.21 -32.66 5.99
CA LYS A 883 -31.07 -31.77 7.16
C LYS A 883 -30.75 -30.34 6.75
N HIS A 884 -30.13 -30.15 5.58
CA HIS A 884 -29.73 -28.88 4.99
C HIS A 884 -30.23 -28.81 3.53
N PRO A 885 -31.56 -28.74 3.34
CA PRO A 885 -32.15 -28.78 2.01
C PRO A 885 -32.01 -27.45 1.27
N ILE A 886 -32.07 -27.51 -0.06
CA ILE A 886 -32.34 -26.35 -0.90
C ILE A 886 -33.85 -26.11 -0.91
N ASN A 887 -34.26 -24.95 -0.36
CA ASN A 887 -35.66 -24.55 -0.30
C ASN A 887 -36.05 -23.72 -1.54
N ILE A 888 -37.01 -24.21 -2.33
CA ILE A 888 -37.54 -23.53 -3.52
C ILE A 888 -38.98 -23.10 -3.24
N ASN A 889 -39.17 -21.80 -3.01
CA ASN A 889 -40.48 -21.19 -2.82
C ASN A 889 -40.70 -20.14 -3.92
N CYS A 890 -41.73 -20.34 -4.76
CA CYS A 890 -42.04 -19.46 -5.88
C CYS A 890 -43.51 -19.04 -5.81
N SER A 891 -43.79 -17.75 -5.97
CA SER A 891 -45.15 -17.19 -6.04
C SER A 891 -45.83 -17.45 -7.39
N ASP A 892 -45.05 -17.58 -8.48
CA ASP A 892 -45.55 -17.95 -9.82
C ASP A 892 -45.29 -19.45 -10.11
N PRO A 893 -46.35 -20.26 -10.35
CA PRO A 893 -46.22 -21.68 -10.68
C PRO A 893 -45.45 -21.99 -11.98
N GLU A 894 -45.42 -21.09 -12.96
CA GLU A 894 -44.68 -21.30 -14.21
C GLU A 894 -43.18 -21.09 -14.04
N ASP A 895 -42.76 -20.01 -13.37
CA ASP A 895 -41.36 -19.74 -13.07
C ASP A 895 -40.76 -20.85 -12.18
N ALA A 896 -41.59 -21.41 -11.28
CA ALA A 896 -41.23 -22.56 -10.45
C ALA A 896 -40.83 -23.80 -11.27
N LYS A 897 -41.44 -24.03 -12.45
CA LYS A 897 -41.10 -25.16 -13.33
C LYS A 897 -39.71 -25.01 -13.94
N TYR A 898 -39.32 -23.80 -14.33
CA TYR A 898 -37.99 -23.51 -14.90
C TYR A 898 -36.89 -23.70 -13.85
N PHE A 899 -37.05 -23.14 -12.65
CA PHE A 899 -36.09 -23.27 -11.55
C PHE A 899 -35.91 -24.71 -11.10
N TRP A 900 -37.03 -25.39 -10.84
CA TRP A 900 -36.98 -26.78 -10.41
C TRP A 900 -36.32 -27.67 -11.47
N THR A 901 -36.59 -27.41 -12.76
CA THR A 901 -35.95 -28.12 -13.88
C THR A 901 -34.44 -27.87 -13.91
N ALA A 902 -33.99 -26.62 -13.74
CA ALA A 902 -32.56 -26.26 -13.69
C ALA A 902 -31.83 -26.95 -12.51
N VAL A 903 -32.44 -26.97 -11.31
CA VAL A 903 -31.88 -27.70 -10.15
C VAL A 903 -31.74 -29.20 -10.43
N LYS A 904 -32.73 -29.81 -11.09
CA LYS A 904 -32.67 -31.23 -11.47
C LYS A 904 -31.62 -31.53 -12.53
N ILE A 905 -31.41 -30.62 -13.48
CA ILE A 905 -30.33 -30.73 -14.45
C ILE A 905 -28.98 -30.68 -13.71
N VAL A 906 -28.75 -29.67 -12.86
CA VAL A 906 -27.51 -29.56 -12.07
C VAL A 906 -27.29 -30.79 -11.18
N GLN A 907 -28.34 -31.29 -10.52
CA GLN A 907 -28.28 -32.52 -9.71
C GLN A 907 -27.78 -33.72 -10.53
N LYS A 908 -28.33 -33.91 -11.73
CA LYS A 908 -27.93 -35.00 -12.64
C LYS A 908 -26.49 -34.83 -13.12
N GLU A 909 -26.10 -33.60 -13.45
CA GLU A 909 -24.78 -33.27 -13.98
C GLU A 909 -23.68 -33.38 -12.91
N LEU A 910 -23.97 -33.07 -11.65
CA LEU A 910 -23.03 -33.16 -10.52
C LEU A 910 -22.93 -34.55 -9.88
N LYS A 911 -23.65 -35.57 -10.38
CA LYS A 911 -23.74 -36.91 -9.78
C LYS A 911 -22.39 -37.60 -9.52
N ASP A 912 -21.37 -37.29 -10.32
CA ASP A 912 -20.03 -37.87 -10.25
C ASP A 912 -19.01 -36.95 -9.53
N THR A 913 -19.50 -35.89 -8.86
CA THR A 913 -18.67 -34.90 -8.17
C THR A 913 -18.84 -34.99 -6.65
N LYS A 914 -17.96 -34.33 -5.89
CA LYS A 914 -18.08 -34.25 -4.43
C LYS A 914 -19.28 -33.44 -3.93
N LEU A 915 -20.04 -32.78 -4.82
CA LEU A 915 -21.31 -32.09 -4.50
C LEU A 915 -22.55 -32.88 -4.91
N ALA A 916 -22.45 -34.18 -5.21
CA ALA A 916 -23.61 -35.01 -5.55
C ALA A 916 -24.62 -35.09 -4.39
N PHE A 917 -25.92 -34.92 -4.69
CA PHE A 917 -27.00 -34.93 -3.69
C PHE A 917 -28.28 -35.66 -4.17
N LYS A 918 -29.10 -36.09 -3.21
CA LYS A 918 -30.33 -36.86 -3.44
C LYS A 918 -31.58 -35.99 -3.55
N ASP A 919 -32.66 -36.56 -4.10
CA ASP A 919 -33.93 -35.85 -4.35
C ASP A 919 -34.59 -35.28 -3.09
N ASN A 920 -34.40 -35.92 -1.93
CA ASN A 920 -34.93 -35.47 -0.63
C ASN A 920 -34.23 -34.22 -0.08
N ALA A 921 -33.13 -33.78 -0.69
CA ALA A 921 -32.44 -32.54 -0.34
C ALA A 921 -33.02 -31.29 -1.02
N ILE A 922 -34.12 -31.41 -1.77
CA ILE A 922 -34.84 -30.29 -2.39
C ILE A 922 -36.23 -30.18 -1.75
N GLN A 923 -36.51 -29.07 -1.06
CA GLN A 923 -37.74 -28.86 -0.28
C GLN A 923 -38.42 -27.53 -0.63
N GLY A 924 -39.69 -27.34 -0.26
CA GLY A 924 -40.45 -26.10 -0.55
C GLY A 924 -41.91 -26.33 -0.90
N ASP A 925 -42.73 -25.30 -0.72
CA ASP A 925 -44.20 -25.39 -0.83
C ASP A 925 -44.65 -25.70 -2.27
N SER A 926 -43.93 -25.16 -3.26
CA SER A 926 -44.25 -25.33 -4.68
C SER A 926 -43.78 -26.68 -5.26
N ILE A 927 -42.90 -27.43 -4.57
CA ILE A 927 -42.25 -28.64 -5.11
C ILE A 927 -43.22 -29.79 -5.32
N LYS A 928 -44.16 -30.01 -4.39
CA LYS A 928 -45.14 -31.11 -4.50
C LYS A 928 -46.04 -30.93 -5.72
N TYR A 929 -46.34 -29.68 -6.09
CA TYR A 929 -47.09 -29.34 -7.29
C TYR A 929 -46.21 -29.45 -8.54
N VAL A 930 -45.05 -28.78 -8.57
CA VAL A 930 -44.15 -28.77 -9.74
C VAL A 930 -43.69 -30.18 -10.10
N SER A 931 -43.30 -31.00 -9.12
CA SER A 931 -42.87 -32.38 -9.36
C SER A 931 -43.97 -33.24 -10.00
N LYS A 932 -45.25 -33.03 -9.68
CA LYS A 932 -46.37 -33.76 -10.31
C LYS A 932 -46.60 -33.34 -11.76
N THR A 933 -46.31 -32.08 -12.09
CA THR A 933 -46.47 -31.55 -13.46
C THR A 933 -45.27 -31.83 -14.36
N GLN A 934 -44.07 -31.99 -13.80
CA GLN A 934 -42.82 -32.16 -14.56
C GLN A 934 -42.33 -33.61 -14.62
N LYS A 935 -42.62 -34.48 -13.63
CA LYS A 935 -42.20 -35.89 -13.62
C LYS A 935 -43.34 -36.84 -14.04
N GLY A 936 -43.01 -37.79 -14.91
CA GLY A 936 -43.82 -38.97 -15.24
C GLY A 936 -43.33 -40.24 -14.51
N LYS A 937 -43.96 -41.39 -14.79
CA LYS A 937 -43.64 -42.69 -14.13
C LYS A 937 -42.22 -43.19 -14.36
N LEU A 938 -41.57 -42.81 -15.47
CA LEU A 938 -40.24 -43.30 -15.88
C LEU A 938 -39.24 -42.17 -16.22
N GLY A 939 -39.50 -40.94 -15.78
CA GLY A 939 -38.63 -39.79 -16.09
C GLY A 939 -39.38 -38.47 -16.22
N TRP A 940 -38.94 -37.62 -17.13
CA TRP A 940 -39.63 -36.37 -17.46
C TRP A 940 -40.94 -36.66 -18.18
N LYS A 941 -41.99 -35.88 -17.90
CA LYS A 941 -43.25 -35.94 -18.64
C LYS A 941 -43.06 -35.34 -20.04
N ASP A 942 -43.76 -35.83 -21.06
CA ASP A 942 -43.58 -35.37 -22.45
C ASP A 942 -43.90 -33.87 -22.64
N ASP A 943 -44.86 -33.35 -21.88
CA ASP A 943 -45.25 -31.94 -21.83
C ASP A 943 -44.49 -31.14 -20.75
N SER A 944 -43.43 -31.69 -20.15
CA SER A 944 -42.60 -30.97 -19.18
C SER A 944 -41.80 -29.85 -19.84
N VAL A 945 -41.45 -28.81 -19.07
CA VAL A 945 -40.56 -27.72 -19.50
C VAL A 945 -39.18 -28.26 -19.87
N TYR A 946 -38.75 -29.36 -19.25
CA TYR A 946 -37.52 -30.04 -19.65
C TYR A 946 -37.57 -30.52 -21.11
N LYS A 947 -38.63 -31.27 -21.48
CA LYS A 947 -38.81 -31.83 -22.84
C LYS A 947 -39.16 -30.79 -23.89
N THR A 948 -40.02 -29.84 -23.53
CA THR A 948 -40.56 -28.85 -24.47
C THR A 948 -39.66 -27.62 -24.63
N VAL A 949 -38.82 -27.29 -23.64
CA VAL A 949 -38.00 -26.05 -23.64
C VAL A 949 -36.50 -26.33 -23.48
N PHE A 950 -36.05 -27.02 -22.43
CA PHE A 950 -34.61 -27.23 -22.15
C PHE A 950 -33.92 -28.23 -23.11
N GLU A 951 -34.66 -29.16 -23.72
CA GLU A 951 -34.12 -30.08 -24.73
C GLU A 951 -34.03 -29.47 -26.14
N LYS A 952 -34.61 -28.27 -26.37
CA LYS A 952 -34.39 -27.52 -27.63
C LYS A 952 -32.89 -27.26 -27.81
N GLU A 953 -32.38 -27.39 -29.03
CA GLU A 953 -30.94 -27.40 -29.31
C GLU A 953 -30.21 -26.12 -28.83
N SER A 954 -30.81 -24.95 -29.04
CA SER A 954 -30.25 -23.66 -28.56
C SER A 954 -30.19 -23.59 -27.03
N ASN A 955 -31.27 -23.97 -26.35
CA ASN A 955 -31.34 -23.99 -24.87
C ASN A 955 -30.42 -25.05 -24.26
N LYS A 956 -30.27 -26.19 -24.94
CA LYS A 956 -29.41 -27.29 -24.50
C LYS A 956 -27.94 -26.90 -24.47
N TYR A 957 -27.50 -26.15 -25.47
CA TYR A 957 -26.16 -25.57 -25.49
C TYR A 957 -25.95 -24.64 -24.30
N ILE A 958 -26.89 -23.72 -24.04
CA ILE A 958 -26.82 -22.74 -22.94
C ILE A 958 -26.70 -23.45 -21.59
N TRP A 959 -27.61 -24.36 -21.24
CA TRP A 959 -27.56 -24.98 -19.91
C TRP A 959 -26.36 -25.89 -19.76
N LYS A 960 -25.93 -26.58 -20.81
CA LYS A 960 -24.78 -27.48 -20.76
C LYS A 960 -23.48 -26.71 -20.51
N GLN A 961 -23.26 -25.61 -21.23
CA GLN A 961 -22.14 -24.71 -20.99
C GLN A 961 -22.07 -24.28 -19.51
N LYS A 962 -23.21 -23.83 -18.95
CA LYS A 962 -23.28 -23.37 -17.55
C LYS A 962 -23.07 -24.49 -16.54
N THR A 963 -23.51 -25.71 -16.82
CA THR A 963 -23.22 -26.86 -15.96
C THR A 963 -21.77 -27.32 -16.05
N ASP A 964 -21.14 -27.24 -17.22
CA ASP A 964 -19.73 -27.63 -17.39
C ASP A 964 -18.80 -26.64 -16.66
N GLU A 965 -19.09 -25.34 -16.73
CA GLU A 965 -18.43 -24.29 -15.93
C GLU A 965 -18.54 -24.60 -14.41
N LEU A 966 -19.75 -24.93 -13.95
CA LEU A 966 -19.97 -25.35 -12.55
C LEU A 966 -19.19 -26.62 -12.19
N LYS A 967 -19.23 -27.67 -13.01
CA LYS A 967 -18.50 -28.92 -12.75
C LYS A 967 -16.99 -28.71 -12.62
N GLY A 968 -16.42 -27.85 -13.47
CA GLY A 968 -15.02 -27.45 -13.37
C GLY A 968 -14.72 -26.85 -12.00
N HIS A 969 -15.52 -25.87 -11.60
CA HIS A 969 -15.39 -25.20 -10.30
C HIS A 969 -15.52 -26.17 -9.12
N VAL A 970 -16.53 -27.05 -9.12
CA VAL A 970 -16.73 -28.07 -8.08
C VAL A 970 -15.56 -29.04 -8.01
N SER A 971 -15.07 -29.52 -9.16
CA SER A 971 -13.97 -30.48 -9.21
C SER A 971 -12.67 -29.89 -8.65
N GLU A 972 -12.44 -28.58 -8.84
CA GLU A 972 -11.27 -27.89 -8.29
C GLU A 972 -11.40 -27.56 -6.81
N LYS A 973 -12.60 -27.17 -6.37
CA LYS A 973 -12.91 -26.85 -4.96
C LYS A 973 -12.61 -28.00 -4.00
N PHE A 974 -12.73 -29.25 -4.44
CA PHE A 974 -12.70 -30.44 -3.58
C PHE A 974 -11.48 -31.38 -3.75
N LYS A 975 -10.38 -30.96 -4.40
CA LYS A 975 -9.13 -31.77 -4.53
C LYS A 975 -8.34 -31.91 -3.21
N HIS A 976 -7.81 -33.11 -2.91
CA HIS A 976 -7.06 -33.41 -1.68
C HIS A 976 -5.61 -32.88 -1.69
N ASP A 977 -5.08 -32.53 -0.50
CA ASP A 977 -3.75 -31.94 -0.26
C ASP A 977 -2.54 -32.77 -0.75
N LYS A 978 -2.70 -34.07 -1.01
CA LYS A 978 -1.60 -34.93 -1.47
C LYS A 978 -1.23 -34.71 -2.96
N GLU A 979 -2.20 -34.32 -3.80
CA GLU A 979 -1.99 -33.99 -5.23
C GLU A 979 -1.56 -32.54 -5.46
N LYS A 980 -1.62 -31.66 -4.44
CA LYS A 980 -1.12 -30.27 -4.53
C LYS A 980 0.37 -30.19 -4.89
N LYS A 981 1.18 -31.19 -4.54
CA LYS A 981 2.61 -31.24 -4.88
C LYS A 981 2.87 -31.66 -6.33
N GLU A 982 2.13 -32.63 -6.84
CA GLU A 982 2.31 -33.14 -8.22
C GLU A 982 1.66 -32.24 -9.27
N SER A 983 0.50 -31.64 -8.98
CA SER A 983 -0.12 -30.65 -9.87
C SER A 983 0.66 -29.34 -9.95
N SER A 984 1.37 -28.93 -8.90
CA SER A 984 2.31 -27.80 -8.93
C SER A 984 3.48 -28.07 -9.90
N ALA A 985 4.02 -29.29 -9.88
CA ALA A 985 5.05 -29.71 -10.81
C ALA A 985 4.50 -29.83 -12.23
N ALA A 986 3.32 -30.41 -12.42
CA ALA A 986 2.67 -30.58 -13.72
C ALA A 986 2.18 -29.26 -14.32
N ALA A 987 1.71 -28.30 -13.52
CA ALA A 987 1.36 -26.94 -13.96
C ALA A 987 2.61 -26.14 -14.32
N THR A 988 3.71 -26.32 -13.57
CA THR A 988 5.02 -25.75 -13.95
C THR A 988 5.57 -26.41 -15.22
N GLN A 989 5.32 -27.71 -15.43
CA GLN A 989 5.75 -28.45 -16.62
C GLN A 989 4.86 -28.15 -17.84
N LEU A 990 3.54 -28.00 -17.66
CA LEU A 990 2.58 -27.56 -18.68
C LEU A 990 2.86 -26.11 -19.05
N PHE A 991 3.13 -25.23 -18.09
CA PHE A 991 3.56 -23.86 -18.34
C PHE A 991 4.88 -23.82 -19.12
N ARG A 992 5.88 -24.63 -18.72
CA ARG A 992 7.13 -24.76 -19.50
C ARG A 992 6.92 -25.37 -20.87
N LYS A 993 5.99 -26.33 -21.03
CA LYS A 993 5.65 -26.96 -22.31
C LYS A 993 4.91 -26.01 -23.23
N GLU A 994 3.95 -25.25 -22.72
CA GLU A 994 3.15 -24.29 -23.46
C GLU A 994 4.01 -23.10 -23.88
N VAL A 995 4.85 -22.59 -22.98
CA VAL A 995 5.84 -21.55 -23.31
C VAL A 995 6.84 -22.08 -24.36
N LYS A 996 7.37 -23.31 -24.23
CA LYS A 996 8.25 -23.90 -25.25
C LYS A 996 7.54 -24.16 -26.58
N LYS A 997 6.27 -24.56 -26.56
CA LYS A 997 5.45 -24.83 -27.74
C LYS A 997 5.13 -23.54 -28.49
N GLN A 998 4.74 -22.48 -27.78
CA GLN A 998 4.52 -21.16 -28.37
C GLN A 998 5.80 -20.52 -28.91
N ILE A 999 6.96 -20.74 -28.25
CA ILE A 999 8.27 -20.34 -28.78
C ILE A 999 8.58 -21.10 -30.09
N SER A 1000 8.39 -22.42 -30.11
CA SER A 1000 8.62 -23.26 -31.29
C SER A 1000 7.66 -22.95 -32.45
N GLU A 1001 6.40 -22.65 -32.17
CA GLU A 1001 5.39 -22.28 -33.17
C GLU A 1001 5.66 -20.89 -33.74
N SER A 1002 6.12 -19.95 -32.90
CA SER A 1002 6.52 -18.60 -33.34
C SER A 1002 7.82 -18.60 -34.14
N GLU A 1003 8.81 -19.42 -33.77
CA GLU A 1003 10.05 -19.62 -34.54
C GLU A 1003 9.75 -20.26 -35.90
N LYS A 1004 8.87 -21.26 -35.96
CA LYS A 1004 8.38 -21.83 -37.23
C LYS A 1004 7.63 -20.81 -38.07
N HIS A 1005 6.78 -19.99 -37.47
CA HIS A 1005 6.04 -18.97 -38.21
C HIS A 1005 6.96 -17.88 -38.78
N LEU A 1006 8.03 -17.52 -38.06
CA LEU A 1006 9.09 -16.61 -38.54
C LEU A 1006 9.97 -17.23 -39.62
N GLU A 1007 10.24 -18.55 -39.56
CA GLU A 1007 10.92 -19.29 -40.63
C GLU A 1007 10.05 -19.48 -41.88
N GLU A 1008 8.73 -19.65 -41.73
CA GLU A 1008 7.76 -19.73 -42.83
C GLU A 1008 7.56 -18.37 -43.52
N ILE A 1009 7.57 -17.27 -42.75
CA ILE A 1009 7.59 -15.90 -43.30
C ILE A 1009 8.90 -15.62 -44.05
N HIS A 1010 10.02 -16.23 -43.65
CA HIS A 1010 11.30 -16.17 -44.38
C HIS A 1010 11.39 -17.16 -45.56
N LYS A 1011 10.49 -18.15 -45.66
CA LYS A 1011 10.45 -19.17 -46.71
C LYS A 1011 9.17 -19.09 -47.55
N GLY A 1012 8.93 -17.94 -48.17
CA GLY A 1012 8.43 -17.91 -49.55
C GLY A 1012 7.48 -16.76 -49.91
N PRO A 1013 7.36 -16.38 -51.21
CA PRO A 1013 8.14 -16.82 -52.38
C PRO A 1013 9.07 -15.73 -52.94
N GLN A 1014 10.27 -16.12 -53.35
CA GLN A 1014 10.95 -15.45 -54.45
C GLN A 1014 10.04 -15.56 -55.68
N VAL A 1015 9.62 -14.41 -56.20
CA VAL A 1015 9.02 -14.30 -57.54
C VAL A 1015 10.10 -13.73 -58.45
N HIS A 1016 10.34 -14.47 -59.53
CA HIS A 1016 11.17 -14.09 -60.68
C HIS A 1016 10.71 -12.80 -61.35
#